data_AF-A0A496W6Q9-F1
#
_entry.id   AF-A0A496W6Q9-F1
#
_cell.length_a   1.000
_cell.length_b   1.000
_cell.length_c   1.000
_cell.angle_alpha   90.00
_cell.angle_beta   90.00
_cell.angle_gamma   90.00
#
_symmetry.space_group_name_H-M   'P 1'
#
loop_
_entity.id
_entity.type
_entity.pdbx_description
1 polymer ?
#
loop_
_entity_poly.entity_id
_entity_poly.type
_entity_poly.pdbx_seq_one_letter_code
_entity_poly.pdbx_strand_id
1 'polypeptide(L)'
;MPSSTLTQILLGSLLDSPAVVELASKAGEKAFTIIKEHFTYSAAQITTAYQDGFGYALMAISVGVADEKLGFSQKIFNAKITREFAEQIEHHYLQPFVNQIDKVSNAGFVLSDFRQQSAKSLKRFAKHKDQIFQIDDITEDDLAALISYRDSFAITDLVLAQIQHIEPVDDSLAAFLRYDGLLGDALLFFFRESIRTDDRLEKTQAALQREGLCIEVRNLQIALKQAEENLTQAIAQKSPDLGQLALQLQNWQQTEIAWQTRHEELIRFTQRFDNQLGKMLAWAKTVYATLEEIQEDVKETKADVKETKGLAEEILQKLTELMARQDLSPQIKPRDEFTQHNSTSLKWIREAVSLFKQLPTQTPEYSRVSLMMGSAVSSTGDLAQAERLFLQALEKAKNPDDKALAYFNLFQLQLRRKAYVEALNHLQAALAINPQKYALHDTHKYPIEQLLGAGGMGCVFLCQRRLKKTQHVVVKCFWETRQESPEEIFKEPLLMSEIAGDFVPEPLDYGYADNVQQKRAYFVTEYLAGAIDGESWLEQYGAMDLERGLQVGLQIAKGLQLAHDAGIYHLDLKPANILLKTASVSKTAEVSVKIIDFGLSQVAHSLRQEAVVQQSRSGLSRFGQAIFDTLDYAPPEQRGYTDYGEPSVKSDIFAFGKTLYRLLTKERPIEVEPEALEHAPDWFKLLYSCTRADPAKRPESAEQLVRRLREIEAKQERQAKLANYRYIDNGDGTVTDNRTGLIWLKNANCFGKHNWESAMQRVAQLADGQCGLSDGSKPNDWRLPTKEEWKSMIDRKYRSPVLSNAAGTDQWKEGDAFSRLYASFYWSSSTREFVTNFAWFVLLSNGCVNFVVKSNAYYVWPVRSRQ
;
A
#
# COMPACT_ATOMS: atom_id res chain seq x y z
N MET A 1 20.01 75.01 1.31
CA MET A 1 19.02 75.77 2.12
C MET A 1 17.85 76.03 1.19
N PRO A 2 16.61 75.70 1.57
CA PRO A 2 15.46 75.99 0.71
C PRO A 2 15.38 77.50 0.44
N SER A 3 14.92 77.88 -0.75
CA SER A 3 14.64 79.28 -1.06
C SER A 3 13.67 79.89 -0.05
N SER A 4 13.70 81.22 0.10
CA SER A 4 12.72 81.92 0.94
C SER A 4 11.29 81.61 0.52
N THR A 5 11.06 81.41 -0.79
CA THR A 5 9.79 81.04 -1.40
C THR A 5 9.28 79.68 -0.92
N LEU A 6 10.10 78.63 -0.96
CA LEU A 6 9.70 77.29 -0.50
C LEU A 6 9.39 77.28 1.00
N THR A 7 10.19 78.02 1.76
CA THR A 7 10.00 78.19 3.21
C THR A 7 8.67 78.88 3.53
N GLN A 8 8.32 79.93 2.78
CA GLN A 8 7.04 80.65 2.92
C GLN A 8 5.84 79.77 2.55
N ILE A 9 5.94 78.97 1.49
CA ILE A 9 4.90 78.03 1.04
C ILE A 9 4.68 76.92 2.08
N LEU A 10 5.78 76.38 2.64
CA LEU A 10 5.76 75.41 3.74
C LEU A 10 4.98 75.95 4.96
N LEU A 11 5.29 77.17 5.41
CA LEU A 11 4.63 77.75 6.59
C LEU A 11 3.14 78.02 6.40
N GLY A 12 2.76 78.54 5.23
CA GLY A 12 1.35 78.78 4.92
C GLY A 12 0.52 77.51 4.91
N SER A 13 1.12 76.42 4.41
CA SER A 13 0.43 75.13 4.24
C SER A 13 0.43 74.28 5.50
N LEU A 14 1.40 74.47 6.41
CA LEU A 14 1.57 73.65 7.62
C LEU A 14 0.94 74.25 8.88
N LEU A 15 0.81 75.57 8.96
CA LEU A 15 0.24 76.27 10.13
C LEU A 15 -1.25 76.61 9.96
N ASP A 16 -1.89 76.16 8.88
CA ASP A 16 -3.29 76.50 8.52
C ASP A 16 -3.59 78.01 8.63
N SER A 17 -2.58 78.84 8.40
CA SER A 17 -2.67 80.29 8.60
C SER A 17 -2.02 81.04 7.45
N PRO A 18 -2.81 81.42 6.43
CA PRO A 18 -2.44 82.39 5.41
C PRO A 18 -1.82 83.68 5.96
N ALA A 19 -2.24 84.07 7.17
CA ALA A 19 -1.74 85.26 7.86
C ALA A 19 -0.24 85.16 8.13
N VAL A 20 0.33 83.97 8.36
CA VAL A 20 1.78 83.79 8.55
C VAL A 20 2.54 84.05 7.25
N VAL A 21 2.01 83.70 6.07
CA VAL A 21 2.66 83.98 4.78
C VAL A 21 2.72 85.48 4.50
N GLU A 22 1.63 86.18 4.80
CA GLU A 22 1.50 87.62 4.53
C GLU A 22 2.13 88.49 5.63
N LEU A 23 2.16 88.01 6.87
CA LEU A 23 2.95 88.61 7.96
C LEU A 23 4.44 88.32 7.77
N ALA A 24 4.86 87.12 7.38
CA ALA A 24 6.29 86.81 7.16
C ALA A 24 6.87 87.57 5.96
N SER A 25 6.07 87.84 4.92
CA SER A 25 6.50 88.69 3.81
C SER A 25 6.66 90.17 4.22
N LYS A 26 5.93 90.63 5.25
CA LYS A 26 5.99 92.00 5.78
C LYS A 26 6.87 92.18 7.03
N ALA A 27 7.10 91.13 7.83
CA ALA A 27 7.80 91.15 9.12
C ALA A 27 9.33 91.01 9.04
N GLY A 28 9.89 90.82 7.84
CA GLY A 28 11.34 90.81 7.61
C GLY A 28 12.10 89.66 8.28
N GLU A 29 13.44 89.81 8.37
CA GLU A 29 14.41 88.80 8.86
C GLU A 29 14.02 88.12 10.18
N LYS A 30 13.24 88.76 11.07
CA LYS A 30 12.86 88.21 12.37
C LYS A 30 12.03 86.93 12.29
N ALA A 31 10.99 86.92 11.44
CA ALA A 31 10.19 85.72 11.23
C ALA A 31 11.08 84.59 10.70
N PHE A 32 11.92 84.92 9.70
CA PHE A 32 12.84 83.97 9.07
C PHE A 32 13.87 83.39 10.04
N THR A 33 14.38 84.18 10.99
CA THR A 33 15.28 83.72 12.05
C THR A 33 14.59 82.73 12.99
N ILE A 34 13.37 83.02 13.47
CA ILE A 34 12.58 82.12 14.33
C ILE A 34 12.31 80.79 13.62
N ILE A 35 11.97 80.85 12.33
CA ILE A 35 11.74 79.66 11.49
C ILE A 35 13.02 78.86 11.34
N LYS A 36 14.16 79.52 11.06
CA LYS A 36 15.46 78.85 10.94
C LYS A 36 15.92 78.21 12.26
N GLU A 37 15.53 78.77 13.39
CA GLU A 37 15.87 78.26 14.73
C GLU A 37 14.97 77.10 15.17
N HIS A 38 13.67 77.15 14.87
CA HIS A 38 12.68 76.22 15.42
C HIS A 38 12.09 75.23 14.41
N PHE A 39 12.19 75.48 13.10
CA PHE A 39 11.55 74.71 12.04
C PHE A 39 12.54 74.27 10.95
N THR A 40 13.46 73.36 11.30
CA THR A 40 14.42 72.78 10.35
C THR A 40 14.04 71.35 9.98
N TYR A 41 13.46 71.17 8.79
CA TYR A 41 13.30 69.85 8.17
C TYR A 41 14.37 69.69 7.08
N SER A 42 15.05 68.55 7.08
CA SER A 42 15.92 68.19 5.94
C SER A 42 15.06 67.75 4.76
N ALA A 43 15.61 67.84 3.54
CA ALA A 43 14.95 67.30 2.35
C ALA A 43 14.58 65.82 2.54
N ALA A 44 15.47 65.03 3.17
CA ALA A 44 15.21 63.63 3.51
C ALA A 44 14.01 63.46 4.47
N GLN A 45 13.87 64.33 5.48
CA GLN A 45 12.72 64.26 6.40
C GLN A 45 11.39 64.61 5.72
N ILE A 46 11.41 65.58 4.79
CA ILE A 46 10.22 65.92 3.99
C ILE A 46 9.88 64.76 3.05
N THR A 47 10.87 64.20 2.36
CA THR A 47 10.71 63.01 1.51
C THR A 47 10.12 61.85 2.30
N THR A 48 10.66 61.51 3.46
CA THR A 48 10.11 60.44 4.31
C THR A 48 8.66 60.72 4.71
N ALA A 49 8.31 61.95 5.06
CA ALA A 49 6.94 62.31 5.39
C ALA A 49 5.98 62.14 4.19
N TYR A 50 6.42 62.45 2.97
CA TYR A 50 5.65 62.19 1.75
C TYR A 50 5.52 60.70 1.43
N GLN A 51 6.59 59.93 1.59
CA GLN A 51 6.59 58.47 1.39
C GLN A 51 5.65 57.78 2.39
N ASP A 52 5.70 58.19 3.66
CA ASP A 52 4.78 57.71 4.69
C ASP A 52 3.34 58.12 4.39
N GLY A 53 3.10 59.40 4.07
CA GLY A 53 1.78 59.91 3.69
C GLY A 53 1.18 59.17 2.50
N PHE A 54 2.00 58.84 1.50
CA PHE A 54 1.62 58.00 0.38
C PHE A 54 1.24 56.58 0.80
N GLY A 55 2.06 55.92 1.63
CA GLY A 55 1.77 54.58 2.14
C GLY A 55 0.45 54.54 2.92
N TYR A 56 0.20 55.55 3.75
CA TYR A 56 -1.06 55.71 4.48
C TYR A 56 -2.24 55.97 3.56
N ALA A 57 -2.10 56.85 2.56
CA ALA A 57 -3.16 57.17 1.60
C ALA A 57 -3.61 55.93 0.82
N LEU A 58 -2.67 55.18 0.24
CA LEU A 58 -3.01 53.97 -0.52
C LEU A 58 -3.65 52.89 0.35
N MET A 59 -3.18 52.72 1.59
CA MET A 59 -3.77 51.75 2.50
C MET A 59 -5.18 52.15 2.90
N ALA A 60 -5.40 53.43 3.19
CA ALA A 60 -6.71 53.96 3.51
C ALA A 60 -7.70 53.76 2.35
N ILE A 61 -7.30 54.11 1.11
CA ILE A 61 -8.11 53.91 -0.09
C ILE A 61 -8.36 52.40 -0.33
N SER A 62 -7.36 51.54 -0.13
CA SER A 62 -7.50 50.08 -0.28
C SER A 62 -8.58 49.52 0.65
N VAL A 63 -8.62 50.00 1.89
CA VAL A 63 -9.64 49.62 2.87
C VAL A 63 -11.03 50.12 2.45
N GLY A 64 -11.14 51.35 1.95
CA GLY A 64 -12.42 51.91 1.49
C GLY A 64 -12.99 51.23 0.24
N VAL A 65 -12.16 50.65 -0.61
CA VAL A 65 -12.59 49.93 -1.82
C VAL A 65 -12.91 48.45 -1.53
N ALA A 66 -12.27 47.83 -0.54
CA ALA A 66 -12.45 46.41 -0.23
C ALA A 66 -13.86 46.09 0.30
N ASP A 67 -14.42 44.94 -0.12
CA ASP A 67 -15.69 44.41 0.42
C ASP A 67 -15.45 43.78 1.80
N GLU A 68 -16.30 44.10 2.79
CA GLU A 68 -16.29 43.51 4.15
C GLU A 68 -16.29 41.98 4.13
N LYS A 69 -16.87 41.35 3.09
CA LYS A 69 -16.95 39.89 2.95
C LYS A 69 -15.68 39.24 2.39
N LEU A 70 -14.74 40.02 1.83
CA LEU A 70 -13.53 39.52 1.19
C LEU A 70 -12.31 39.61 2.13
N GLY A 71 -12.38 38.92 3.26
CA GLY A 71 -11.22 38.32 3.93
C GLY A 71 -10.09 39.24 4.41
N PHE A 72 -10.33 40.53 4.62
CA PHE A 72 -9.41 41.36 5.41
C PHE A 72 -9.65 41.10 6.89
N SER A 73 -8.59 41.03 7.70
CA SER A 73 -8.68 40.51 9.07
C SER A 73 -9.81 41.20 9.85
N GLN A 74 -10.71 40.40 10.44
CA GLN A 74 -11.82 40.88 11.29
C GLN A 74 -11.33 41.87 12.39
N LYS A 75 -10.04 41.81 12.76
CA LYS A 75 -9.41 42.72 13.71
C LYS A 75 -9.36 44.18 13.22
N ILE A 76 -9.15 44.44 11.92
CA ILE A 76 -9.04 45.81 11.39
C ILE A 76 -10.43 46.42 11.12
N PHE A 77 -11.37 45.66 10.55
CA PHE A 77 -12.75 46.12 10.29
C PHE A 77 -13.61 46.28 11.56
N ASN A 78 -13.13 45.83 12.72
CA ASN A 78 -13.83 46.00 14.00
C ASN A 78 -13.64 47.39 14.64
N ALA A 79 -12.78 48.24 14.10
CA ALA A 79 -12.65 49.62 14.56
C ALA A 79 -13.74 50.50 13.92
N LYS A 80 -14.52 51.20 14.75
CA LYS A 80 -15.57 52.16 14.33
C LYS A 80 -15.07 53.14 13.25
N ILE A 81 -13.84 53.61 13.43
CA ILE A 81 -13.15 54.57 12.55
C ILE A 81 -12.92 54.01 11.15
N THR A 82 -12.65 52.70 11.03
CA THR A 82 -12.43 52.03 9.75
C THR A 82 -13.70 51.95 8.91
N ARG A 83 -14.83 51.66 9.55
CA ARG A 83 -16.12 51.59 8.86
C ARG A 83 -16.59 52.97 8.42
N GLU A 84 -16.49 53.96 9.31
CA GLU A 84 -16.82 55.36 8.97
C GLU A 84 -15.95 55.87 7.82
N PHE A 85 -14.64 55.57 7.80
CA PHE A 85 -13.77 55.96 6.69
C PHE A 85 -14.12 55.23 5.37
N ALA A 86 -14.37 53.92 5.43
CA ALA A 86 -14.75 53.15 4.25
C ALA A 86 -16.08 53.64 3.66
N GLU A 87 -17.08 53.98 4.50
CA GLU A 87 -18.34 54.58 4.08
C GLU A 87 -18.15 55.93 3.37
N GLN A 88 -17.19 56.76 3.81
CA GLN A 88 -16.90 58.03 3.15
C GLN A 88 -16.29 57.84 1.75
N ILE A 89 -15.35 56.90 1.58
CA ILE A 89 -14.76 56.55 0.28
C ILE A 89 -15.84 55.95 -0.65
N GLU A 90 -16.67 55.07 -0.12
CA GLU A 90 -17.78 54.44 -0.82
C GLU A 90 -18.77 55.49 -1.35
N HIS A 91 -19.26 56.38 -0.48
CA HIS A 91 -20.32 57.34 -0.80
C HIS A 91 -19.83 58.49 -1.70
N HIS A 92 -18.65 59.04 -1.45
CA HIS A 92 -18.19 60.26 -2.10
C HIS A 92 -17.31 60.03 -3.33
N TYR A 93 -16.69 58.86 -3.45
CA TYR A 93 -15.76 58.58 -4.56
C TYR A 93 -16.18 57.36 -5.37
N LEU A 94 -16.33 56.18 -4.74
CA LEU A 94 -16.55 54.93 -5.49
C LEU A 94 -17.92 54.87 -6.17
N GLN A 95 -19.02 55.17 -5.45
CA GLN A 95 -20.36 55.17 -6.05
C GLN A 95 -20.51 56.23 -7.15
N PRO A 96 -20.08 57.50 -6.96
CA PRO A 96 -20.12 58.51 -8.01
C PRO A 96 -19.26 58.16 -9.23
N PHE A 97 -18.07 57.56 -9.04
CA PHE A 97 -17.21 57.09 -10.11
C PHE A 97 -17.85 55.98 -10.94
N VAL A 98 -18.43 54.96 -10.29
CA VAL A 98 -19.14 53.86 -10.95
C VAL A 98 -20.33 54.41 -11.75
N ASN A 99 -21.11 55.31 -11.15
CA ASN A 99 -22.24 55.97 -11.83
C ASN A 99 -21.81 56.81 -13.04
N GLN A 100 -20.59 57.33 -13.07
CA GLN A 100 -20.05 58.05 -14.22
C GLN A 100 -19.60 57.08 -15.33
N ILE A 101 -18.98 55.96 -14.97
CA ILE A 101 -18.53 54.91 -15.91
C ILE A 101 -19.73 54.21 -16.57
N ASP A 102 -20.77 53.89 -15.80
CA ASP A 102 -21.99 53.24 -16.30
C ASP A 102 -22.75 54.13 -17.32
N LYS A 103 -22.56 55.45 -17.26
CA LYS A 103 -23.15 56.40 -18.22
C LYS A 103 -22.35 56.54 -19.52
N VAL A 104 -21.07 56.19 -19.52
CA VAL A 104 -20.13 56.44 -20.63
C VAL A 104 -19.75 55.16 -21.37
N SER A 105 -19.68 54.03 -20.68
CA SER A 105 -19.15 52.76 -21.21
C SER A 105 -20.17 51.64 -21.08
N ASN A 106 -20.81 51.29 -22.19
CA ASN A 106 -21.81 50.21 -22.27
C ASN A 106 -21.16 48.80 -22.35
N ALA A 107 -20.04 48.57 -21.64
CA ALA A 107 -19.32 47.28 -21.68
C ALA A 107 -18.46 47.00 -20.44
N GLY A 108 -18.74 45.89 -19.75
CA GLY A 108 -17.73 45.04 -19.08
C GLY A 108 -17.21 45.41 -17.69
N PHE A 109 -17.59 46.55 -17.08
CA PHE A 109 -17.13 46.89 -15.73
C PHE A 109 -17.84 46.04 -14.67
N VAL A 110 -17.11 45.13 -14.03
CA VAL A 110 -17.62 44.29 -12.92
C VAL A 110 -17.09 44.86 -11.60
N LEU A 111 -17.97 45.52 -10.83
CA LEU A 111 -17.58 46.20 -9.58
C LEU A 111 -16.88 45.28 -8.57
N SER A 112 -17.30 44.01 -8.45
CA SER A 112 -16.65 43.05 -7.55
C SER A 112 -15.21 42.76 -7.94
N ASP A 113 -14.94 42.60 -9.23
CA ASP A 113 -13.60 42.31 -9.76
C ASP A 113 -12.73 43.55 -9.64
N PHE A 114 -13.28 44.73 -9.96
CA PHE A 114 -12.61 46.01 -9.76
C PHE A 114 -12.20 46.21 -8.30
N ARG A 115 -13.10 45.97 -7.34
CA ARG A 115 -12.79 46.08 -5.90
C ARG A 115 -11.65 45.15 -5.49
N GLN A 116 -11.71 43.88 -5.90
CA GLN A 116 -10.71 42.88 -5.53
C GLN A 116 -9.33 43.21 -6.12
N GLN A 117 -9.28 43.57 -7.40
CA GLN A 117 -8.04 43.91 -8.09
C GLN A 117 -7.45 45.22 -7.58
N SER A 118 -8.26 46.26 -7.43
CA SER A 118 -7.84 47.56 -6.92
C SER A 118 -7.30 47.47 -5.50
N ALA A 119 -8.01 46.79 -4.59
CA ALA A 119 -7.54 46.62 -3.21
C ALA A 119 -6.18 45.88 -3.15
N LYS A 120 -5.97 44.88 -4.03
CA LYS A 120 -4.71 44.14 -4.13
C LYS A 120 -3.58 45.00 -4.69
N SER A 121 -3.82 45.76 -5.76
CA SER A 121 -2.83 46.64 -6.39
C SER A 121 -2.41 47.78 -5.47
N LEU A 122 -3.36 48.44 -4.80
CA LEU A 122 -3.07 49.52 -3.84
C LEU A 122 -2.16 49.04 -2.69
N LYS A 123 -2.40 47.83 -2.17
CA LYS A 123 -1.55 47.21 -1.12
C LYS A 123 -0.13 46.92 -1.61
N ARG A 124 0.03 46.62 -2.89
CA ARG A 124 1.32 46.33 -3.50
C ARG A 124 2.09 47.62 -3.74
N PHE A 125 1.44 48.66 -4.29
CA PHE A 125 2.03 49.98 -4.48
C PHE A 125 2.49 50.61 -3.15
N ALA A 126 1.72 50.44 -2.07
CA ALA A 126 2.11 50.94 -0.75
C ALA A 126 3.47 50.37 -0.24
N LYS A 127 3.86 49.17 -0.69
CA LYS A 127 5.17 48.56 -0.35
C LYS A 127 6.37 49.24 -1.02
N HIS A 128 6.11 49.99 -2.08
CA HIS A 128 7.12 50.70 -2.83
C HIS A 128 7.24 52.16 -2.39
N LYS A 129 6.72 52.53 -1.20
CA LYS A 129 6.77 53.91 -0.70
C LYS A 129 8.19 54.49 -0.64
N ASP A 130 9.21 53.67 -0.34
CA ASP A 130 10.60 54.13 -0.25
C ASP A 130 11.24 54.38 -1.64
N GLN A 131 10.56 53.96 -2.71
CA GLN A 131 11.02 54.06 -4.10
C GLN A 131 10.42 55.25 -4.84
N ILE A 132 9.42 55.91 -4.25
CA ILE A 132 8.83 57.13 -4.80
C ILE A 132 9.42 58.36 -4.12
N PHE A 133 9.35 59.50 -4.78
CA PHE A 133 9.87 60.79 -4.31
C PHE A 133 11.37 60.83 -3.97
N GLN A 134 12.21 60.09 -4.71
CA GLN A 134 13.67 60.14 -4.51
C GLN A 134 14.23 61.52 -4.91
N ILE A 135 15.17 62.03 -4.09
CA ILE A 135 15.64 63.42 -4.14
C ILE A 135 16.32 63.78 -5.47
N ASP A 136 16.85 62.80 -6.21
CA ASP A 136 17.50 63.03 -7.50
C ASP A 136 16.50 63.39 -8.63
N ASP A 137 15.20 63.10 -8.44
CA ASP A 137 14.14 63.28 -9.46
C ASP A 137 13.18 64.45 -9.18
N ILE A 138 13.31 65.16 -8.05
CA ILE A 138 12.38 66.23 -7.64
C ILE A 138 13.07 67.61 -7.72
N THR A 139 12.56 68.50 -8.57
CA THR A 139 13.03 69.90 -8.62
C THR A 139 12.49 70.73 -7.44
N GLU A 140 13.09 71.90 -7.19
CA GLU A 140 12.58 72.81 -6.15
C GLU A 140 11.15 73.29 -6.46
N ASP A 141 10.80 73.40 -7.74
CA ASP A 141 9.45 73.70 -8.22
C ASP A 141 8.48 72.53 -7.98
N ASP A 142 8.93 71.28 -8.15
CA ASP A 142 8.14 70.08 -7.83
C ASP A 142 7.87 69.96 -6.34
N LEU A 143 8.87 70.25 -5.49
CA LEU A 143 8.70 70.36 -4.03
C LEU A 143 7.72 71.48 -3.66
N ALA A 144 7.80 72.64 -4.32
CA ALA A 144 6.86 73.72 -4.10
C ALA A 144 5.43 73.34 -4.53
N ALA A 145 5.27 72.60 -5.64
CA ALA A 145 3.99 72.08 -6.10
C ALA A 145 3.41 71.01 -5.17
N LEU A 146 4.26 70.11 -4.66
CA LEU A 146 3.90 69.07 -3.69
C LEU A 146 3.38 69.64 -2.38
N ILE A 147 3.91 70.79 -1.96
CA ILE A 147 3.55 71.46 -0.70
C ILE A 147 2.39 72.45 -0.91
N SER A 148 2.30 73.08 -2.08
CA SER A 148 1.27 74.06 -2.43
C SER A 148 -0.08 73.40 -2.71
N TYR A 149 -1.15 73.97 -2.16
CA TYR A 149 -2.54 73.47 -2.28
C TYR A 149 -3.08 73.46 -3.73
N ARG A 150 -2.38 74.02 -4.70
CA ARG A 150 -3.00 74.47 -5.95
C ARG A 150 -3.42 73.38 -6.94
N ASP A 151 -3.04 72.11 -6.77
CA ASP A 151 -3.45 71.08 -7.74
C ASP A 151 -3.33 69.62 -7.23
N SER A 152 -4.34 69.12 -6.51
CA SER A 152 -4.39 67.71 -6.10
C SER A 152 -4.42 66.73 -7.29
N PHE A 153 -4.89 67.20 -8.45
CA PHE A 153 -4.80 66.48 -9.72
C PHE A 153 -3.35 66.34 -10.18
N ALA A 154 -2.54 67.39 -10.11
CA ALA A 154 -1.12 67.30 -10.50
C ALA A 154 -0.33 66.36 -9.59
N ILE A 155 -0.60 66.35 -8.28
CA ILE A 155 0.02 65.41 -7.34
C ILE A 155 -0.39 63.97 -7.67
N THR A 156 -1.66 63.76 -7.98
CA THR A 156 -2.16 62.44 -8.39
C THR A 156 -1.44 61.96 -9.66
N ASP A 157 -1.30 62.82 -10.68
CA ASP A 157 -0.62 62.47 -11.92
C ASP A 157 0.88 62.21 -11.75
N LEU A 158 1.56 63.03 -10.94
CA LEU A 158 2.97 62.84 -10.60
C LEU A 158 3.20 61.47 -9.95
N VAL A 159 2.38 61.13 -8.96
CA VAL A 159 2.49 59.87 -8.22
C VAL A 159 2.17 58.68 -9.12
N LEU A 160 1.11 58.77 -9.94
CA LEU A 160 0.76 57.71 -10.87
C LEU A 160 1.87 57.47 -11.91
N ALA A 161 2.53 58.53 -12.39
CA ALA A 161 3.68 58.41 -13.27
C ALA A 161 4.86 57.68 -12.59
N GLN A 162 5.19 58.04 -11.35
CA GLN A 162 6.25 57.37 -10.59
C GLN A 162 5.93 55.89 -10.30
N ILE A 163 4.69 55.57 -9.91
CA ILE A 163 4.28 54.17 -9.68
C ILE A 163 4.37 53.38 -10.99
N GLN A 164 3.94 53.94 -12.11
CA GLN A 164 3.97 53.26 -13.42
C GLN A 164 5.39 52.83 -13.82
N HIS A 165 6.42 53.57 -13.40
CA HIS A 165 7.82 53.19 -13.62
C HIS A 165 8.29 52.01 -12.76
N ILE A 166 7.66 51.81 -11.60
CA ILE A 166 7.96 50.71 -10.68
C ILE A 166 7.14 49.47 -11.07
N GLU A 167 5.85 49.65 -11.35
CA GLU A 167 4.93 48.56 -11.62
C GLU A 167 3.72 49.02 -12.47
N PRO A 168 3.17 48.16 -13.36
CA PRO A 168 2.00 48.53 -14.18
C PRO A 168 0.79 48.90 -13.32
N VAL A 169 0.20 50.06 -13.60
CA VAL A 169 -1.08 50.51 -13.05
C VAL A 169 -2.19 50.25 -14.06
N ASP A 170 -3.27 49.61 -13.60
CA ASP A 170 -4.47 49.39 -14.41
C ASP A 170 -5.17 50.73 -14.73
N ASP A 171 -5.63 50.91 -15.97
CA ASP A 171 -6.23 52.16 -16.44
C ASP A 171 -7.50 52.55 -15.65
N SER A 172 -8.30 51.55 -15.23
CA SER A 172 -9.51 51.79 -14.43
C SER A 172 -9.16 52.21 -13.02
N LEU A 173 -8.12 51.60 -12.42
CA LEU A 173 -7.60 52.00 -11.12
C LEU A 173 -6.97 53.41 -11.18
N ALA A 174 -6.23 53.73 -12.24
CA ALA A 174 -5.63 55.04 -12.43
C ALA A 174 -6.72 56.12 -12.61
N ALA A 175 -7.80 55.83 -13.35
CA ALA A 175 -8.95 56.71 -13.48
C ALA A 175 -9.68 56.92 -12.14
N PHE A 176 -9.84 55.86 -11.34
CA PHE A 176 -10.45 55.96 -10.01
C PHE A 176 -9.62 56.82 -9.06
N LEU A 177 -8.29 56.66 -9.04
CA LEU A 177 -7.40 57.44 -8.19
C LEU A 177 -7.37 58.94 -8.56
N ARG A 178 -7.63 59.28 -9.83
CA ARG A 178 -7.81 60.66 -10.32
C ARG A 178 -9.18 61.25 -10.02
N TYR A 179 -10.19 60.41 -9.77
CA TYR A 179 -11.56 60.86 -9.62
C TYR A 179 -11.70 61.82 -8.43
N ASP A 180 -12.18 63.05 -8.71
CA ASP A 180 -12.31 64.14 -7.73
C ASP A 180 -11.03 64.37 -6.88
N GLY A 181 -9.83 64.14 -7.47
CA GLY A 181 -8.55 64.35 -6.79
C GLY A 181 -8.23 63.37 -5.66
N LEU A 182 -8.91 62.22 -5.58
CA LEU A 182 -8.86 61.27 -4.45
C LEU A 182 -7.45 60.98 -3.91
N LEU A 183 -6.52 60.56 -4.77
CA LEU A 183 -5.17 60.17 -4.33
C LEU A 183 -4.38 61.37 -3.81
N GLY A 184 -4.39 62.48 -4.54
CA GLY A 184 -3.69 63.71 -4.18
C GLY A 184 -4.21 64.29 -2.87
N ASP A 185 -5.54 64.34 -2.69
CA ASP A 185 -6.17 64.82 -1.46
C ASP A 185 -5.81 63.94 -0.26
N ALA A 186 -5.90 62.60 -0.41
CA ALA A 186 -5.55 61.66 0.64
C ALA A 186 -4.07 61.73 1.04
N LEU A 187 -3.17 61.85 0.06
CA LEU A 187 -1.73 61.96 0.29
C LEU A 187 -1.39 63.26 1.02
N LEU A 188 -1.91 64.40 0.53
CA LEU A 188 -1.71 65.71 1.17
C LEU A 188 -2.23 65.72 2.60
N PHE A 189 -3.38 65.08 2.83
CA PHE A 189 -3.95 64.94 4.16
C PHE A 189 -3.01 64.20 5.13
N PHE A 190 -2.59 62.99 4.80
CA PHE A 190 -1.72 62.19 5.69
C PHE A 190 -0.33 62.80 5.86
N PHE A 191 0.20 63.44 4.82
CA PHE A 191 1.44 64.21 4.89
C PHE A 191 1.33 65.37 5.91
N ARG A 192 0.29 66.20 5.78
CA ARG A 192 0.07 67.35 6.67
C ARG A 192 -0.15 66.91 8.11
N GLU A 193 -0.99 65.91 8.34
CA GLU A 193 -1.23 65.40 9.69
C GLU A 193 0.04 64.80 10.31
N SER A 194 0.90 64.15 9.52
CA SER A 194 2.19 63.65 10.01
C SER A 194 3.08 64.78 10.51
N ILE A 195 3.14 65.91 9.78
CA ILE A 195 3.91 67.10 10.19
C ILE A 195 3.23 67.86 11.33
N ARG A 196 1.89 67.88 11.36
CA ARG A 196 1.10 68.56 12.41
C ARG A 196 1.34 67.98 13.79
N THR A 197 1.60 66.67 13.85
CA THR A 197 1.94 65.97 15.10
C THR A 197 3.42 66.09 15.51
N ASP A 198 4.25 66.84 14.78
CA ASP A 198 5.66 67.03 15.12
C ASP A 198 5.84 68.19 16.11
N ASP A 199 6.49 67.90 17.25
CA ASP A 199 6.77 68.87 18.32
C ASP A 199 7.46 70.16 17.84
N ARG A 200 8.20 70.12 16.73
CA ARG A 200 8.86 71.31 16.15
C ARG A 200 7.85 72.33 15.67
N LEU A 201 6.69 71.90 15.15
CA LEU A 201 5.65 72.78 14.66
C LEU A 201 5.00 73.55 15.81
N GLU A 202 4.66 72.87 16.91
CA GLU A 202 4.10 73.50 18.11
C GLU A 202 5.09 74.52 18.72
N LYS A 203 6.38 74.16 18.80
CA LYS A 203 7.43 75.07 19.27
C LYS A 203 7.59 76.30 18.37
N THR A 204 7.50 76.12 17.06
CA THR A 204 7.58 77.20 16.08
C THR A 204 6.37 78.12 16.18
N GLN A 205 5.16 77.56 16.30
CA GLN A 205 3.92 78.31 16.48
C GLN A 205 3.96 79.12 17.78
N ALA A 206 4.38 78.51 18.89
CA ALA A 206 4.53 79.20 20.18
C ALA A 206 5.59 80.31 20.14
N ALA A 207 6.68 80.14 19.38
CA ALA A 207 7.72 81.15 19.20
C ALA A 207 7.21 82.33 18.35
N LEU A 208 6.50 82.05 17.26
CA LEU A 208 5.87 83.06 16.41
C LEU A 208 4.78 83.85 17.17
N GLN A 209 4.00 83.18 18.02
CA GLN A 209 3.00 83.82 18.89
C GLN A 209 3.65 84.74 19.92
N ARG A 210 4.75 84.32 20.57
CA ARG A 210 5.47 85.15 21.56
C ARG A 210 6.01 86.45 20.97
N GLU A 211 6.43 86.42 19.71
CA GLU A 211 6.96 87.60 19.01
C GLU A 211 5.86 88.43 18.32
N GLY A 212 4.57 88.09 18.52
CA GLY A 212 3.44 88.81 17.93
C GLY A 212 3.30 88.63 16.42
N LEU A 213 3.99 87.63 15.84
CA LEU A 213 4.04 87.35 14.41
C LEU A 213 3.01 86.31 13.95
N CYS A 214 2.28 85.71 14.89
CA CYS A 214 1.17 84.79 14.64
C CYS A 214 -0.05 85.27 15.46
N ILE A 215 -1.13 85.63 14.77
CA ILE A 215 -2.37 86.12 15.37
C ILE A 215 -3.43 85.03 15.24
N GLU A 216 -4.09 84.66 16.34
CA GLU A 216 -5.26 83.76 16.28
C GLU A 216 -6.40 84.41 15.47
N VAL A 217 -7.19 83.62 14.74
CA VAL A 217 -8.29 84.11 13.88
C VAL A 217 -9.24 85.06 14.64
N ARG A 218 -9.50 84.78 15.93
CA ARG A 218 -10.32 85.61 16.81
C ARG A 218 -9.70 86.99 17.07
N ASN A 219 -8.38 87.07 17.11
CA ASN A 219 -7.63 88.31 17.31
C ASN A 219 -7.47 89.11 16.00
N LEU A 220 -7.55 88.46 14.83
CA LEU A 220 -7.56 89.14 13.53
C LEU A 220 -8.83 89.99 13.37
N GLN A 221 -9.99 89.44 13.73
CA GLN A 221 -11.27 90.18 13.72
C GLN A 221 -11.28 91.34 14.74
N ILE A 222 -10.65 91.14 15.90
CA ILE A 222 -10.49 92.19 16.92
C ILE A 222 -9.57 93.31 16.41
N ALA A 223 -8.44 92.96 15.78
CA ALA A 223 -7.51 93.92 15.22
C ALA A 223 -8.13 94.71 14.06
N LEU A 224 -8.95 94.07 13.21
CA LEU A 224 -9.68 94.71 12.13
C LEU A 224 -10.66 95.76 12.68
N LYS A 225 -11.45 95.37 13.69
CA LYS A 225 -12.38 96.27 14.37
C LYS A 225 -11.68 97.44 15.07
N GLN A 226 -10.55 97.18 15.73
CA GLN A 226 -9.76 98.22 16.38
C GLN A 226 -9.15 99.21 15.37
N ALA A 227 -8.71 98.71 14.20
CA ALA A 227 -8.19 99.56 13.12
C ALA A 227 -9.29 100.45 12.52
N GLU A 228 -10.51 99.94 12.35
CA GLU A 228 -11.68 100.72 11.93
C GLU A 228 -12.03 101.83 12.93
N GLU A 229 -12.04 101.50 14.22
CA GLU A 229 -12.30 102.46 15.30
C GLU A 229 -11.23 103.56 15.37
N ASN A 230 -9.95 103.19 15.25
CA ASN A 230 -8.83 104.13 15.25
C ASN A 230 -8.86 105.07 14.05
N LEU A 231 -9.17 104.56 12.84
CA LEU A 231 -9.32 105.39 11.65
C LEU A 231 -10.49 106.38 11.81
N THR A 232 -11.60 105.92 12.37
CA THR A 232 -12.79 106.76 12.62
C THR A 232 -12.49 107.88 13.60
N GLN A 233 -11.75 107.60 14.69
CA GLN A 233 -11.29 108.63 15.63
C GLN A 233 -10.30 109.61 14.99
N ALA A 234 -9.35 109.12 14.19
CA ALA A 234 -8.36 109.96 13.51
C ALA A 234 -9.01 110.90 12.48
N ILE A 235 -10.08 110.46 11.80
CA ILE A 235 -10.90 111.30 10.91
C ILE A 235 -11.58 112.42 11.70
N ALA A 236 -12.19 112.10 12.84
CA ALA A 236 -12.85 113.08 13.71
C ALA A 236 -11.87 114.14 14.28
N GLN A 237 -10.62 113.74 14.53
CA GLN A 237 -9.58 114.61 15.11
C GLN A 237 -8.70 115.33 14.06
N LYS A 238 -8.92 115.12 12.76
CA LYS A 238 -8.08 115.64 11.65
C LYS A 238 -6.58 115.31 11.84
N SER A 239 -6.29 114.08 12.25
CA SER A 239 -4.92 113.62 12.46
C SER A 239 -4.11 113.60 11.14
N PRO A 240 -2.82 113.98 11.14
CA PRO A 240 -1.96 113.89 9.96
C PRO A 240 -1.72 112.44 9.48
N ASP A 241 -1.99 111.43 10.31
CA ASP A 241 -1.68 110.01 10.02
C ASP A 241 -2.80 109.24 9.30
N LEU A 242 -3.82 109.95 8.81
CA LEU A 242 -5.00 109.36 8.15
C LEU A 242 -4.66 108.40 7.01
N GLY A 243 -3.67 108.73 6.18
CA GLY A 243 -3.25 107.89 5.06
C GLY A 243 -2.62 106.57 5.51
N GLN A 244 -1.85 106.57 6.60
CA GLN A 244 -1.25 105.35 7.15
C GLN A 244 -2.31 104.43 7.78
N LEU A 245 -3.24 105.00 8.56
CA LEU A 245 -4.30 104.22 9.21
C LEU A 245 -5.25 103.59 8.18
N ALA A 246 -5.58 104.30 7.09
CA ALA A 246 -6.40 103.75 6.01
C ALA A 246 -5.70 102.60 5.28
N LEU A 247 -4.39 102.72 5.03
CA LEU A 247 -3.59 101.67 4.42
C LEU A 247 -3.45 100.45 5.34
N GLN A 248 -3.32 100.65 6.65
CA GLN A 248 -3.32 99.55 7.62
C GLN A 248 -4.64 98.77 7.61
N LEU A 249 -5.79 99.47 7.62
CA LEU A 249 -7.09 98.82 7.56
C LEU A 249 -7.29 98.02 6.26
N GLN A 250 -6.94 98.60 5.11
CA GLN A 250 -7.01 97.91 3.82
C GLN A 250 -6.16 96.64 3.78
N ASN A 251 -4.96 96.68 4.38
CA ASN A 251 -4.10 95.51 4.51
C ASN A 251 -4.75 94.40 5.34
N TRP A 252 -5.35 94.73 6.49
CA TRP A 252 -6.01 93.75 7.36
C TRP A 252 -7.24 93.11 6.68
N GLN A 253 -8.03 93.90 5.94
CA GLN A 253 -9.18 93.39 5.17
C GLN A 253 -8.76 92.45 4.03
N GLN A 254 -7.67 92.74 3.32
CA GLN A 254 -7.14 91.82 2.31
C GLN A 254 -6.66 90.50 2.92
N THR A 255 -6.03 90.54 4.10
CA THR A 255 -5.62 89.34 4.83
C THR A 255 -6.83 88.51 5.29
N GLU A 256 -7.95 89.13 5.68
CA GLU A 256 -9.18 88.43 6.05
C GLU A 256 -9.83 87.71 4.86
N ILE A 257 -9.96 88.37 3.70
CA ILE A 257 -10.50 87.75 2.48
C ILE A 257 -9.61 86.60 2.02
N ALA A 258 -8.29 86.79 2.00
CA ALA A 258 -7.33 85.75 1.66
C ALA A 258 -7.39 84.56 2.64
N TRP A 259 -7.69 84.82 3.92
CA TRP A 259 -7.94 83.77 4.91
C TRP A 259 -9.25 83.03 4.62
N GLN A 260 -10.37 83.72 4.38
CA GLN A 260 -11.68 83.11 4.13
C GLN A 260 -11.65 82.18 2.90
N THR A 261 -11.13 82.65 1.76
CA THR A 261 -11.01 81.82 0.54
C THR A 261 -10.15 80.57 0.78
N ARG A 262 -9.02 80.70 1.50
CA ARG A 262 -8.12 79.58 1.79
C ARG A 262 -8.66 78.61 2.85
N HIS A 263 -9.49 79.11 3.77
CA HIS A 263 -10.16 78.29 4.79
C HIS A 263 -11.26 77.41 4.18
N GLU A 264 -12.09 77.95 3.27
CA GLU A 264 -13.12 77.20 2.55
C GLU A 264 -12.54 76.06 1.69
N GLU A 265 -11.33 76.24 1.15
CA GLU A 265 -10.62 75.21 0.40
C GLU A 265 -10.16 74.05 1.31
N LEU A 266 -9.48 74.35 2.41
CA LEU A 266 -9.03 73.36 3.41
C LEU A 266 -10.18 72.52 3.98
N ILE A 267 -11.34 73.14 4.08
CA ILE A 267 -12.57 72.59 4.65
C ILE A 267 -13.15 71.44 3.80
N ARG A 268 -12.91 71.34 2.48
CA ARG A 268 -13.62 70.39 1.60
C ARG A 268 -13.34 68.90 1.85
N PHE A 269 -12.10 68.49 2.13
CA PHE A 269 -11.76 67.12 2.53
C PHE A 269 -11.95 66.95 4.05
N THR A 270 -11.58 67.97 4.83
CA THR A 270 -11.60 67.96 6.30
C THR A 270 -13.02 67.88 6.87
N GLN A 271 -14.02 68.56 6.28
CA GLN A 271 -15.45 68.45 6.65
C GLN A 271 -16.03 67.06 6.42
N ARG A 272 -15.50 66.28 5.46
CA ARG A 272 -15.96 64.90 5.21
C ARG A 272 -15.60 63.97 6.37
N PHE A 273 -14.68 64.38 7.26
CA PHE A 273 -14.13 63.58 8.36
C PHE A 273 -14.13 64.30 9.73
N ASP A 274 -15.00 65.29 9.90
CA ASP A 274 -15.00 66.20 11.05
C ASP A 274 -15.13 65.46 12.41
N ASN A 275 -14.34 65.87 13.41
CA ASN A 275 -14.16 65.26 14.76
C ASN A 275 -13.36 63.93 14.90
N GLN A 276 -12.73 63.39 13.85
CA GLN A 276 -11.99 62.11 13.93
C GLN A 276 -10.50 62.18 13.50
N LEU A 277 -10.02 63.37 13.12
CA LEU A 277 -8.71 63.64 12.49
C LEU A 277 -7.50 62.96 13.17
N GLY A 278 -7.23 63.28 14.44
CA GLY A 278 -6.09 62.71 15.16
C GLY A 278 -6.18 61.18 15.36
N LYS A 279 -7.38 60.62 15.34
CA LYS A 279 -7.59 59.16 15.44
C LYS A 279 -7.35 58.45 14.12
N MET A 280 -7.55 59.12 12.98
CA MET A 280 -7.32 58.56 11.64
C MET A 280 -5.85 58.34 11.34
N LEU A 281 -4.96 59.27 11.72
CA LEU A 281 -3.51 59.07 11.54
C LEU A 281 -3.00 57.91 12.42
N ALA A 282 -3.41 57.85 13.68
CA ALA A 282 -3.05 56.75 14.59
C ALA A 282 -3.58 55.40 14.08
N TRP A 283 -4.81 55.38 13.54
CA TRP A 283 -5.41 54.23 12.90
C TRP A 283 -4.63 53.77 11.67
N ALA A 284 -4.31 54.68 10.74
CA ALA A 284 -3.55 54.35 9.53
C ALA A 284 -2.16 53.76 9.87
N LYS A 285 -1.48 54.33 10.88
CA LYS A 285 -0.22 53.79 11.42
C LYS A 285 -0.39 52.37 11.97
N THR A 286 -1.45 52.11 12.73
CA THR A 286 -1.72 50.78 13.29
C THR A 286 -2.06 49.76 12.21
N VAL A 287 -2.91 50.12 11.24
CA VAL A 287 -3.27 49.24 10.11
C VAL A 287 -2.05 48.89 9.28
N TYR A 288 -1.17 49.86 9.01
CA TYR A 288 0.07 49.64 8.29
C TYR A 288 1.02 48.72 9.06
N ALA A 289 1.24 48.97 10.36
CA ALA A 289 2.12 48.15 11.21
C ALA A 289 1.62 46.70 11.41
N THR A 290 0.31 46.50 11.63
CA THR A 290 -0.27 45.15 11.75
C THR A 290 -0.14 44.33 10.45
N LEU A 291 -0.05 44.98 9.29
CA LEU A 291 0.16 44.30 8.00
C LEU A 291 1.63 43.91 7.76
N GLU A 292 2.59 44.64 8.32
CA GLU A 292 4.01 44.24 8.31
C GLU A 292 4.23 43.00 9.18
N GLU A 293 3.68 42.98 10.39
CA GLU A 293 3.76 41.85 11.33
C GLU A 293 3.19 40.54 10.72
N ILE A 294 2.00 40.60 10.11
CA ILE A 294 1.36 39.44 9.46
C ILE A 294 2.17 38.94 8.25
N GLN A 295 2.95 39.80 7.59
CA GLN A 295 3.76 39.38 6.43
C GLN A 295 5.08 38.73 6.80
N GLU A 296 5.64 39.07 7.96
CA GLU A 296 6.85 38.45 8.49
C GLU A 296 6.55 36.99 8.89
N ASP A 297 5.43 36.75 9.58
CA ASP A 297 4.91 35.40 9.88
C ASP A 297 4.67 34.55 8.62
N VAL A 298 4.18 35.18 7.52
CA VAL A 298 3.93 34.51 6.23
C VAL A 298 5.22 34.23 5.44
N LYS A 299 6.28 35.02 5.64
CA LYS A 299 7.61 34.76 5.04
C LYS A 299 8.30 33.59 5.72
N GLU A 300 8.20 33.47 7.03
CA GLU A 300 8.73 32.33 7.80
C GLU A 300 8.04 31.02 7.39
N THR A 301 6.71 31.01 7.28
CA THR A 301 5.97 29.82 6.81
C THR A 301 6.29 29.44 5.35
N LYS A 302 6.64 30.41 4.49
CA LYS A 302 7.01 30.12 3.09
C LYS A 302 8.43 29.56 2.94
N ALA A 303 9.35 29.89 3.83
CA ALA A 303 10.70 29.33 3.83
C ALA A 303 10.68 27.84 4.18
N ASP A 304 9.96 27.47 5.26
CA ASP A 304 9.79 26.08 5.70
C ASP A 304 9.08 25.21 4.65
N VAL A 305 8.07 25.77 3.95
CA VAL A 305 7.37 25.07 2.85
C VAL A 305 8.28 24.87 1.63
N LYS A 306 9.22 25.78 1.37
CA LYS A 306 10.16 25.66 0.23
C LYS A 306 11.24 24.60 0.50
N GLU A 307 11.76 24.53 1.72
CA GLU A 307 12.76 23.53 2.12
C GLU A 307 12.15 22.11 2.19
N THR A 308 10.95 21.97 2.75
CA THR A 308 10.24 20.68 2.83
C THR A 308 9.78 20.18 1.47
N LYS A 309 9.38 21.07 0.55
CA LYS A 309 9.09 20.71 -0.85
C LYS A 309 10.37 20.29 -1.59
N GLY A 310 11.48 20.99 -1.38
CA GLY A 310 12.78 20.60 -1.96
C GLY A 310 13.24 19.22 -1.51
N LEU A 311 13.07 18.88 -0.22
CA LEU A 311 13.38 17.56 0.31
C LEU A 311 12.49 16.46 -0.30
N ALA A 312 11.18 16.71 -0.44
CA ALA A 312 10.27 15.74 -1.06
C ALA A 312 10.63 15.48 -2.54
N GLU A 313 10.93 16.53 -3.30
CA GLU A 313 11.35 16.44 -4.71
C GLU A 313 12.68 15.68 -4.85
N GLU A 314 13.66 15.92 -3.96
CA GLU A 314 14.93 15.20 -3.95
C GLU A 314 14.73 13.69 -3.69
N ILE A 315 13.89 13.33 -2.71
CA ILE A 315 13.60 11.92 -2.41
C ILE A 315 12.88 11.26 -3.60
N LEU A 316 11.89 11.93 -4.19
CA LEU A 316 11.16 11.41 -5.36
C LEU A 316 12.07 11.20 -6.56
N GLN A 317 12.98 12.13 -6.83
CA GLN A 317 13.94 11.99 -7.92
C GLN A 317 14.83 10.76 -7.71
N LYS A 318 15.44 10.64 -6.53
CA LYS A 318 16.30 9.49 -6.18
C LYS A 318 15.55 8.15 -6.26
N LEU A 319 14.33 8.09 -5.74
CA LEU A 319 13.51 6.87 -5.82
C LEU A 319 13.14 6.54 -7.27
N THR A 320 12.78 7.54 -8.08
CA THR A 320 12.46 7.34 -9.50
C THR A 320 13.65 6.77 -10.25
N GLU A 321 14.85 7.32 -10.04
CA GLU A 321 16.09 6.83 -10.66
C GLU A 321 16.43 5.41 -10.20
N LEU A 322 16.29 5.11 -8.90
CA LEU A 322 16.52 3.77 -8.37
C LEU A 322 15.55 2.77 -8.98
N MET A 323 14.26 3.11 -9.03
CA MET A 323 13.23 2.22 -9.51
C MET A 323 13.38 1.96 -11.02
N ALA A 324 13.72 2.98 -11.81
CA ALA A 324 14.01 2.82 -13.22
C ALA A 324 15.22 1.90 -13.48
N ARG A 325 16.27 1.97 -12.66
CA ARG A 325 17.45 1.09 -12.78
C ARG A 325 17.18 -0.36 -12.41
N GLN A 326 16.18 -0.60 -11.57
CA GLN A 326 15.86 -1.91 -11.00
C GLN A 326 14.55 -2.50 -11.57
N ASP A 327 13.97 -1.86 -12.60
CA ASP A 327 12.66 -2.20 -13.18
C ASP A 327 11.51 -2.28 -12.14
N LEU A 328 11.62 -1.51 -11.07
CA LEU A 328 10.60 -1.39 -10.03
C LEU A 328 9.56 -0.34 -10.42
N SER A 329 8.37 -0.45 -9.82
CA SER A 329 7.30 0.53 -10.00
C SER A 329 6.64 0.89 -8.66
N PRO A 330 5.90 2.00 -8.56
CA PRO A 330 5.20 2.35 -7.32
C PRO A 330 4.16 1.29 -6.91
N GLN A 331 3.65 0.53 -7.88
CA GLN A 331 2.84 -0.65 -7.64
C GLN A 331 3.75 -1.87 -7.52
N ILE A 332 3.68 -2.57 -6.39
CA ILE A 332 4.43 -3.80 -6.20
C ILE A 332 3.98 -4.84 -7.23
N LYS A 333 4.97 -5.47 -7.87
CA LYS A 333 4.80 -6.68 -8.67
C LYS A 333 5.31 -7.90 -7.88
N PRO A 334 4.80 -9.10 -8.17
CA PRO A 334 5.32 -10.33 -7.57
C PRO A 334 6.82 -10.54 -7.81
N ARG A 335 7.34 -10.16 -8.99
CA ARG A 335 8.76 -10.32 -9.35
C ARG A 335 9.72 -9.43 -8.55
N ASP A 336 9.23 -8.35 -7.96
CA ASP A 336 10.07 -7.35 -7.29
C ASP A 336 10.81 -7.91 -6.06
N GLU A 337 10.40 -9.04 -5.51
CA GLU A 337 11.14 -9.69 -4.41
C GLU A 337 12.41 -10.42 -4.86
N PHE A 338 12.58 -10.65 -6.17
CA PHE A 338 13.78 -11.23 -6.77
C PHE A 338 14.75 -10.16 -7.29
N THR A 339 14.47 -8.88 -7.04
CA THR A 339 15.34 -7.77 -7.45
C THR A 339 16.67 -7.84 -6.71
N GLN A 340 17.78 -7.84 -7.47
CA GLN A 340 19.12 -7.83 -6.89
C GLN A 340 19.55 -6.43 -6.48
N HIS A 341 19.78 -6.27 -5.18
CA HIS A 341 20.30 -5.03 -4.63
C HIS A 341 21.80 -5.14 -4.35
N ASN A 342 22.61 -4.40 -5.12
CA ASN A 342 24.03 -4.21 -4.81
C ASN A 342 24.19 -3.27 -3.59
N SER A 343 25.41 -3.22 -3.03
CA SER A 343 25.73 -2.41 -1.85
C SER A 343 25.36 -0.93 -2.00
N THR A 344 25.51 -0.36 -3.21
CA THR A 344 25.13 1.02 -3.54
C THR A 344 23.62 1.24 -3.44
N SER A 345 22.82 0.38 -4.08
CA SER A 345 21.36 0.48 -4.05
C SER A 345 20.78 0.30 -2.65
N LEU A 346 21.33 -0.62 -1.85
CA LEU A 346 20.95 -0.79 -0.44
C LEU A 346 21.34 0.42 0.42
N LYS A 347 22.45 1.10 0.11
CA LYS A 347 22.83 2.33 0.78
C LYS A 347 21.85 3.45 0.43
N TRP A 348 21.48 3.58 -0.84
CA TRP A 348 20.50 4.57 -1.29
C TRP A 348 19.12 4.37 -0.68
N ILE A 349 18.61 3.14 -0.61
CA ILE A 349 17.32 2.86 0.03
C ILE A 349 17.36 3.26 1.50
N ARG A 350 18.45 2.95 2.22
CA ARG A 350 18.63 3.35 3.62
C ARG A 350 18.71 4.87 3.80
N GLU A 351 19.42 5.56 2.92
CA GLU A 351 19.50 7.03 2.91
C GLU A 351 18.14 7.67 2.64
N ALA A 352 17.41 7.17 1.64
CA ALA A 352 16.05 7.64 1.35
C ALA A 352 15.11 7.44 2.55
N VAL A 353 15.13 6.27 3.20
CA VAL A 353 14.37 6.01 4.44
C VAL A 353 14.75 6.97 5.56
N SER A 354 16.04 7.32 5.69
CA SER A 354 16.50 8.30 6.68
C SER A 354 15.97 9.71 6.39
N LEU A 355 16.02 10.14 5.12
CA LEU A 355 15.52 11.45 4.69
C LEU A 355 14.00 11.54 4.83
N PHE A 356 13.26 10.46 4.51
CA PHE A 356 11.81 10.45 4.66
C PHE A 356 11.34 10.58 6.12
N LYS A 357 12.10 10.08 7.09
CA LYS A 357 11.80 10.30 8.52
C LYS A 357 11.83 11.79 8.90
N GLN A 358 12.57 12.60 8.15
CA GLN A 358 12.66 14.05 8.38
C GLN A 358 11.55 14.81 7.64
N LEU A 359 10.83 14.15 6.71
CA LEU A 359 9.79 14.79 5.92
C LEU A 359 8.51 14.99 6.76
N PRO A 360 7.99 16.22 6.89
CA PRO A 360 6.76 16.47 7.63
C PRO A 360 5.55 15.74 7.03
N THR A 361 4.68 15.21 7.88
CA THR A 361 3.51 14.44 7.45
C THR A 361 2.46 15.24 6.68
N GLN A 362 2.50 16.58 6.79
CA GLN A 362 1.60 17.52 6.12
C GLN A 362 2.02 17.80 4.67
N THR A 363 3.22 17.39 4.25
CA THR A 363 3.75 17.62 2.90
C THR A 363 2.80 17.05 1.84
N PRO A 364 2.43 17.82 0.79
CA PRO A 364 1.48 17.37 -0.22
C PRO A 364 1.87 16.03 -0.88
N GLU A 365 3.15 15.83 -1.15
CA GLU A 365 3.72 14.64 -1.79
C GLU A 365 4.00 13.47 -0.82
N TYR A 366 3.72 13.63 0.48
CA TYR A 366 4.11 12.66 1.52
C TYR A 366 3.62 11.24 1.21
N SER A 367 2.35 11.10 0.83
CA SER A 367 1.74 9.80 0.49
C SER A 367 2.43 9.14 -0.71
N ARG A 368 2.72 9.91 -1.77
CA ARG A 368 3.43 9.43 -2.96
C ARG A 368 4.86 9.00 -2.66
N VAL A 369 5.60 9.80 -1.89
CA VAL A 369 6.96 9.44 -1.43
C VAL A 369 6.92 8.14 -0.64
N SER A 370 5.98 8.03 0.29
CA SER A 370 5.80 6.86 1.13
C SER A 370 5.45 5.59 0.34
N LEU A 371 4.62 5.70 -0.70
CA LEU A 371 4.31 4.59 -1.63
C LEU A 371 5.55 4.12 -2.41
N MET A 372 6.29 5.04 -3.02
CA MET A 372 7.49 4.69 -3.78
C MET A 372 8.57 4.08 -2.89
N MET A 373 8.73 4.64 -1.69
CA MET A 373 9.66 4.11 -0.69
C MET A 373 9.23 2.74 -0.18
N GLY A 374 7.95 2.55 0.11
CA GLY A 374 7.42 1.25 0.52
C GLY A 374 7.67 0.18 -0.53
N SER A 375 7.49 0.50 -1.82
CA SER A 375 7.80 -0.42 -2.93
C SER A 375 9.28 -0.78 -2.97
N ALA A 376 10.16 0.23 -2.93
CA ALA A 376 11.62 0.01 -2.95
C ALA A 376 12.12 -0.75 -1.70
N VAL A 377 11.52 -0.51 -0.53
CA VAL A 377 11.87 -1.25 0.70
C VAL A 377 11.36 -2.70 0.59
N SER A 378 10.17 -2.91 0.03
CA SER A 378 9.59 -4.23 -0.16
C SER A 378 10.45 -5.13 -1.07
N SER A 379 11.10 -4.56 -2.09
CA SER A 379 12.02 -5.32 -2.98
C SER A 379 13.29 -5.79 -2.28
N THR A 380 13.67 -5.18 -1.15
CA THR A 380 14.80 -5.64 -0.32
C THR A 380 14.43 -6.78 0.64
N GLY A 381 13.16 -7.14 0.73
CA GLY A 381 12.64 -8.15 1.66
C GLY A 381 12.21 -7.63 3.03
N ASP A 382 12.40 -6.34 3.36
CA ASP A 382 11.89 -5.73 4.61
C ASP A 382 10.38 -5.44 4.51
N LEU A 383 9.58 -6.51 4.59
CA LEU A 383 8.12 -6.43 4.51
C LEU A 383 7.51 -5.66 5.70
N ALA A 384 8.17 -5.63 6.86
CA ALA A 384 7.63 -4.94 8.03
C ALA A 384 7.76 -3.42 7.88
N GLN A 385 8.89 -2.93 7.37
CA GLN A 385 9.06 -1.51 7.08
C GLN A 385 8.21 -1.07 5.89
N ALA A 386 8.12 -1.87 4.83
CA ALA A 386 7.26 -1.57 3.68
C ALA A 386 5.79 -1.42 4.09
N GLU A 387 5.28 -2.31 4.94
CA GLU A 387 3.90 -2.22 5.46
C GLU A 387 3.65 -0.94 6.24
N ARG A 388 4.58 -0.55 7.14
CA ARG A 388 4.47 0.72 7.88
C ARG A 388 4.40 1.92 6.94
N LEU A 389 5.20 1.92 5.87
CA LEU A 389 5.18 2.99 4.87
C LEU A 389 3.83 3.02 4.13
N PHE A 390 3.30 1.88 3.69
CA PHE A 390 1.99 1.86 3.03
C PHE A 390 0.84 2.30 3.95
N LEU A 391 0.88 1.95 5.25
CA LEU A 391 -0.09 2.43 6.22
C LEU A 391 0.02 3.95 6.46
N GLN A 392 1.24 4.48 6.52
CA GLN A 392 1.47 5.94 6.59
C GLN A 392 0.95 6.65 5.33
N ALA A 393 1.21 6.08 4.14
CA ALA A 393 0.68 6.60 2.90
C ALA A 393 -0.85 6.61 2.91
N LEU A 394 -1.49 5.54 3.39
CA LEU A 394 -2.94 5.42 3.48
C LEU A 394 -3.56 6.48 4.41
N GLU A 395 -2.94 6.68 5.59
CA GLU A 395 -3.40 7.66 6.58
C GLU A 395 -3.33 9.10 6.06
N LYS A 396 -2.28 9.41 5.29
CA LYS A 396 -1.99 10.78 4.82
C LYS A 396 -2.43 11.06 3.38
N ALA A 397 -2.89 10.06 2.63
CA ALA A 397 -3.33 10.23 1.25
C ALA A 397 -4.56 11.14 1.16
N LYS A 398 -4.42 12.24 0.40
CA LYS A 398 -5.51 13.19 0.13
C LYS A 398 -6.30 12.81 -1.13
N ASN A 399 -5.63 12.24 -2.13
CA ASN A 399 -6.27 11.79 -3.37
C ASN A 399 -6.66 10.29 -3.27
N PRO A 400 -7.72 9.87 -3.98
CA PRO A 400 -8.19 8.49 -3.96
C PRO A 400 -7.23 7.50 -4.63
N ASP A 401 -6.46 7.92 -5.64
CA ASP A 401 -5.54 7.02 -6.36
C ASP A 401 -4.38 6.51 -5.48
N ASP A 402 -3.80 7.38 -4.64
CA ASP A 402 -2.76 7.00 -3.68
C ASP A 402 -3.32 6.06 -2.60
N LYS A 403 -4.58 6.25 -2.17
CA LYS A 403 -5.26 5.31 -1.26
C LYS A 403 -5.44 3.95 -1.90
N ALA A 404 -5.93 3.92 -3.15
CA ALA A 404 -6.14 2.67 -3.87
C ALA A 404 -4.81 1.94 -4.12
N LEU A 405 -3.75 2.66 -4.46
CA LEU A 405 -2.40 2.10 -4.61
C LEU A 405 -1.83 1.58 -3.30
N ALA A 406 -2.01 2.29 -2.18
CA ALA A 406 -1.60 1.83 -0.86
C ALA A 406 -2.28 0.51 -0.49
N TYR A 407 -3.60 0.42 -0.68
CA TYR A 407 -4.36 -0.81 -0.47
C TYR A 407 -3.87 -1.94 -1.38
N PHE A 408 -3.65 -1.69 -2.67
CA PHE A 408 -3.16 -2.73 -3.57
C PHE A 408 -1.74 -3.22 -3.21
N ASN A 409 -0.86 -2.32 -2.77
CA ASN A 409 0.47 -2.68 -2.30
C ASN A 409 0.42 -3.47 -0.98
N LEU A 410 -0.49 -3.14 -0.08
CA LEU A 410 -0.76 -3.94 1.13
C LEU A 410 -1.29 -5.32 0.76
N PHE A 411 -2.19 -5.42 -0.23
CA PHE A 411 -2.64 -6.71 -0.77
C PHE A 411 -1.44 -7.56 -1.22
N GLN A 412 -0.57 -7.03 -2.10
CA GLN A 412 0.64 -7.73 -2.55
C GLN A 412 1.56 -8.15 -1.39
N LEU A 413 1.71 -7.29 -0.38
CA LEU A 413 2.53 -7.57 0.79
C LEU A 413 1.95 -8.70 1.66
N GLN A 414 0.64 -8.73 1.89
CA GLN A 414 0.00 -9.79 2.66
C GLN A 414 0.03 -11.14 1.94
N LEU A 415 0.00 -11.16 0.60
CA LEU A 415 0.24 -12.39 -0.18
C LEU A 415 1.60 -13.00 0.12
N ARG A 416 2.65 -12.17 0.22
CA ARG A 416 4.01 -12.62 0.56
C ARG A 416 4.10 -13.27 1.94
N ARG A 417 3.18 -12.92 2.84
CA ARG A 417 3.03 -13.51 4.18
C ARG A 417 2.08 -14.71 4.22
N LYS A 418 1.39 -15.02 3.11
CA LYS A 418 0.27 -15.98 3.01
C LYS A 418 -0.92 -15.61 3.92
N ALA A 419 -1.12 -14.31 4.19
CA ALA A 419 -2.22 -13.77 4.98
C ALA A 419 -3.41 -13.44 4.04
N TYR A 420 -4.10 -14.48 3.56
CA TYR A 420 -5.05 -14.35 2.45
C TYR A 420 -6.33 -13.58 2.79
N VAL A 421 -6.78 -13.62 4.04
CA VAL A 421 -7.97 -12.87 4.48
C VAL A 421 -7.67 -11.37 4.48
N GLU A 422 -6.54 -10.98 5.07
CA GLU A 422 -6.06 -9.60 5.10
C GLU A 422 -5.74 -9.08 3.69
N ALA A 423 -5.10 -9.93 2.87
CA ALA A 423 -4.84 -9.61 1.47
C ALA A 423 -6.15 -9.29 0.72
N LEU A 424 -7.17 -10.16 0.85
CA LEU A 424 -8.46 -9.95 0.19
C LEU A 424 -9.14 -8.66 0.65
N ASN A 425 -9.12 -8.36 1.95
CA ASN A 425 -9.68 -7.12 2.49
C ASN A 425 -9.04 -5.88 1.85
N HIS A 426 -7.71 -5.88 1.72
CA HIS A 426 -6.99 -4.80 1.06
C HIS A 426 -7.30 -4.72 -0.45
N LEU A 427 -7.40 -5.85 -1.16
CA LEU A 427 -7.79 -5.85 -2.57
C LEU A 427 -9.20 -5.26 -2.74
N GLN A 428 -10.17 -5.69 -1.92
CA GLN A 428 -11.54 -5.17 -1.95
C GLN A 428 -11.57 -3.65 -1.68
N ALA A 429 -10.75 -3.16 -0.75
CA ALA A 429 -10.64 -1.72 -0.49
C ALA A 429 -10.05 -0.95 -1.69
N ALA A 430 -9.06 -1.50 -2.40
CA ALA A 430 -8.54 -0.92 -3.63
C ALA A 430 -9.59 -0.92 -4.76
N LEU A 431 -10.33 -2.02 -4.92
CA LEU A 431 -11.40 -2.16 -5.92
C LEU A 431 -12.56 -1.21 -5.68
N ALA A 432 -12.90 -0.92 -4.42
CA ALA A 432 -13.96 0.03 -4.08
C ALA A 432 -13.63 1.46 -4.55
N ILE A 433 -12.35 1.81 -4.67
CA ILE A 433 -11.89 3.14 -5.08
C ILE A 433 -11.65 3.21 -6.60
N ASN A 434 -10.91 2.25 -7.16
CA ASN A 434 -10.56 2.25 -8.58
C ASN A 434 -10.61 0.82 -9.18
N PRO A 435 -11.82 0.31 -9.48
CA PRO A 435 -11.99 -1.07 -9.95
C PRO A 435 -11.36 -1.30 -11.33
N GLN A 436 -11.40 -0.30 -12.23
CA GLN A 436 -10.84 -0.43 -13.58
C GLN A 436 -9.33 -0.70 -13.57
N LYS A 437 -8.61 -0.14 -12.59
CA LYS A 437 -7.16 -0.30 -12.48
C LYS A 437 -6.76 -1.59 -11.75
N TYR A 438 -7.47 -1.93 -10.68
CA TYR A 438 -7.05 -2.98 -9.75
C TYR A 438 -7.83 -4.30 -9.85
N ALA A 439 -8.90 -4.37 -10.66
CA ALA A 439 -9.60 -5.62 -10.93
C ALA A 439 -8.67 -6.63 -11.61
N LEU A 440 -8.53 -7.80 -11.01
CA LEU A 440 -7.74 -8.91 -11.54
C LEU A 440 -8.55 -9.80 -12.50
N HIS A 441 -9.87 -9.71 -12.45
CA HIS A 441 -10.84 -10.35 -13.35
C HIS A 441 -12.14 -9.53 -13.41
N ASP A 442 -13.13 -10.01 -14.17
CA ASP A 442 -14.48 -9.44 -14.17
C ASP A 442 -15.20 -9.73 -12.84
N THR A 443 -15.01 -8.85 -11.85
CA THR A 443 -15.60 -8.95 -10.51
C THR A 443 -17.11 -8.77 -10.49
N HIS A 444 -17.70 -8.29 -11.60
CA HIS A 444 -19.15 -8.18 -11.75
C HIS A 444 -19.75 -9.51 -12.22
N LYS A 445 -19.10 -10.22 -13.16
CA LYS A 445 -19.50 -11.57 -13.59
C LYS A 445 -19.21 -12.61 -12.51
N TYR A 446 -18.07 -12.46 -11.83
CA TYR A 446 -17.55 -13.36 -10.79
C TYR A 446 -17.17 -12.60 -9.50
N PRO A 447 -18.14 -12.17 -8.68
CA PRO A 447 -17.86 -11.57 -7.38
C PRO A 447 -16.96 -12.44 -6.50
N ILE A 448 -15.95 -11.81 -5.89
CA ILE A 448 -14.95 -12.48 -5.05
C ILE A 448 -15.54 -12.85 -3.70
N GLU A 449 -15.37 -14.09 -3.30
CA GLU A 449 -15.73 -14.58 -1.97
C GLU A 449 -14.48 -14.84 -1.10
N GLN A 450 -13.50 -15.55 -1.66
CA GLN A 450 -12.28 -15.92 -0.93
C GLN A 450 -11.07 -15.92 -1.86
N LEU A 451 -9.90 -15.56 -1.33
CA LEU A 451 -8.62 -15.83 -1.98
C LEU A 451 -8.15 -17.24 -1.58
N LEU A 452 -8.05 -18.14 -2.56
CA LEU A 452 -7.66 -19.55 -2.35
C LEU A 452 -6.15 -19.73 -2.39
N GLY A 453 -5.46 -18.95 -3.22
CA GLY A 453 -4.01 -19.04 -3.35
C GLY A 453 -3.42 -17.92 -4.19
N ALA A 454 -2.10 -17.77 -4.08
CA ALA A 454 -1.31 -16.88 -4.92
C ALA A 454 0.02 -17.56 -5.22
N GLY A 455 0.48 -17.43 -6.46
CA GLY A 455 1.78 -17.95 -6.91
C GLY A 455 2.43 -17.02 -7.92
N GLY A 456 3.57 -17.43 -8.49
CA GLY A 456 4.33 -16.59 -9.43
C GLY A 456 3.55 -16.14 -10.68
N MET A 457 2.47 -16.84 -11.01
CA MET A 457 1.69 -16.58 -12.22
C MET A 457 0.44 -15.74 -11.98
N GLY A 458 -0.09 -15.78 -10.75
CA GLY A 458 -1.38 -15.18 -10.49
C GLY A 458 -1.95 -15.38 -9.09
N CYS A 459 -3.18 -14.90 -8.94
CA CYS A 459 -4.06 -15.20 -7.81
C CYS A 459 -5.19 -16.14 -8.24
N VAL A 460 -5.62 -16.97 -7.30
CA VAL A 460 -6.73 -17.90 -7.47
C VAL A 460 -7.81 -17.53 -6.46
N PHE A 461 -9.00 -17.21 -6.94
CA PHE A 461 -10.13 -16.81 -6.12
C PHE A 461 -11.26 -17.83 -6.17
N LEU A 462 -11.92 -18.03 -5.04
CA LEU A 462 -13.27 -18.56 -4.99
C LEU A 462 -14.22 -17.42 -5.31
N CYS A 463 -15.06 -17.61 -6.32
CA CYS A 463 -16.03 -16.63 -6.74
C CYS A 463 -17.42 -17.25 -6.85
N GLN A 464 -18.46 -16.43 -6.67
CA GLN A 464 -19.83 -16.82 -7.00
C GLN A 464 -20.16 -16.43 -8.43
N ARG A 465 -20.94 -17.26 -9.14
CA ARG A 465 -21.42 -16.89 -10.47
C ARG A 465 -22.63 -15.97 -10.34
N ARG A 466 -22.57 -14.73 -10.84
CA ARG A 466 -23.64 -13.74 -10.62
C ARG A 466 -25.03 -14.20 -11.06
N LEU A 467 -25.12 -14.91 -12.18
CA LEU A 467 -26.39 -15.44 -12.72
C LEU A 467 -26.85 -16.75 -12.05
N LYS A 468 -25.99 -17.42 -11.30
CA LYS A 468 -26.27 -18.67 -10.57
C LYS A 468 -25.59 -18.60 -9.20
N LYS A 469 -26.16 -17.79 -8.29
CA LYS A 469 -25.53 -17.46 -6.99
C LYS A 469 -25.18 -18.66 -6.11
N THR A 470 -25.83 -19.81 -6.30
CA THR A 470 -25.53 -21.06 -5.58
C THR A 470 -24.35 -21.84 -6.16
N GLN A 471 -23.83 -21.43 -7.32
CA GLN A 471 -22.72 -22.07 -8.01
C GLN A 471 -21.44 -21.28 -7.77
N HIS A 472 -20.52 -21.89 -7.01
CA HIS A 472 -19.16 -21.39 -6.84
C HIS A 472 -18.28 -21.84 -8.02
N VAL A 473 -17.30 -21.01 -8.36
CA VAL A 473 -16.30 -21.26 -9.38
C VAL A 473 -14.93 -20.81 -8.88
N VAL A 474 -13.88 -21.36 -9.46
CA VAL A 474 -12.50 -20.91 -9.21
C VAL A 474 -12.08 -19.99 -10.34
N VAL A 475 -11.58 -18.80 -10.01
CA VAL A 475 -11.10 -17.81 -10.98
C VAL A 475 -9.60 -17.62 -10.80
N LYS A 476 -8.82 -18.06 -11.78
CA LYS A 476 -7.36 -17.89 -11.81
C LYS A 476 -7.03 -16.67 -12.67
N CYS A 477 -6.39 -15.69 -12.06
CA CYS A 477 -6.08 -14.38 -12.63
C CYS A 477 -4.58 -14.23 -12.82
N PHE A 478 -4.12 -13.76 -13.97
CA PHE A 478 -2.70 -13.51 -14.21
C PHE A 478 -2.28 -12.13 -13.67
N TRP A 479 -1.06 -12.04 -13.13
CA TRP A 479 -0.55 -10.78 -12.55
C TRP A 479 -0.33 -9.67 -13.57
N GLU A 480 0.30 -10.03 -14.69
CA GLU A 480 0.74 -9.08 -15.71
C GLU A 480 -0.09 -9.25 -16.98
N THR A 481 -0.25 -8.14 -17.69
CA THR A 481 -0.78 -8.18 -19.05
C THR A 481 0.28 -8.80 -19.94
N ARG A 482 -0.02 -10.00 -20.45
CA ARG A 482 0.82 -10.67 -21.44
C ARG A 482 0.60 -10.02 -22.80
N GLN A 483 1.68 -9.83 -23.55
CA GLN A 483 1.63 -9.36 -24.94
C GLN A 483 1.58 -10.53 -25.94
N GLU A 484 1.49 -11.76 -25.43
CA GLU A 484 1.33 -12.99 -26.19
C GLU A 484 -0.04 -13.00 -26.91
N SER A 485 -0.21 -13.88 -27.90
CA SER A 485 -1.51 -14.04 -28.55
C SER A 485 -2.53 -14.65 -27.57
N PRO A 486 -3.84 -14.40 -27.74
CA PRO A 486 -4.87 -15.02 -26.89
C PRO A 486 -4.76 -16.54 -26.81
N GLU A 487 -4.34 -17.21 -27.88
CA GLU A 487 -4.13 -18.66 -27.92
C GLU A 487 -3.03 -19.12 -26.97
N GLU A 488 -1.94 -18.36 -26.86
CA GLU A 488 -0.86 -18.65 -25.91
C GLU A 488 -1.23 -18.24 -24.47
N ILE A 489 -1.96 -17.13 -24.29
CA ILE A 489 -2.45 -16.69 -22.97
C ILE A 489 -3.41 -17.72 -22.36
N PHE A 490 -4.35 -18.23 -23.16
CA PHE A 490 -5.39 -19.17 -22.73
C PHE A 490 -5.07 -20.62 -23.08
N LYS A 491 -3.80 -20.92 -23.40
CA LYS A 491 -3.35 -22.28 -23.71
C LYS A 491 -3.68 -23.29 -22.62
N GLU A 492 -3.48 -22.91 -21.35
CA GLU A 492 -3.79 -23.76 -20.20
C GLU A 492 -5.27 -24.20 -20.19
N PRO A 493 -6.28 -23.31 -20.09
CA PRO A 493 -7.67 -23.73 -20.06
C PRO A 493 -8.10 -24.44 -21.35
N LEU A 494 -7.49 -24.14 -22.51
CA LEU A 494 -7.74 -24.85 -23.76
C LEU A 494 -7.23 -26.30 -23.70
N LEU A 495 -5.97 -26.52 -23.30
CA LEU A 495 -5.43 -27.88 -23.13
C LEU A 495 -6.16 -28.66 -22.04
N MET A 496 -6.52 -27.99 -20.93
CA MET A 496 -7.32 -28.61 -19.87
C MET A 496 -8.67 -29.12 -20.40
N SER A 497 -9.29 -28.41 -21.35
CA SER A 497 -10.59 -28.82 -21.90
C SER A 497 -10.55 -30.14 -22.68
N GLU A 498 -9.37 -30.51 -23.20
CA GLU A 498 -9.18 -31.79 -23.92
C GLU A 498 -9.12 -32.99 -22.98
N ILE A 499 -8.78 -32.77 -21.70
CA ILE A 499 -8.51 -33.81 -20.70
C ILE A 499 -9.35 -33.66 -19.42
N ALA A 500 -10.31 -32.74 -19.42
CA ALA A 500 -11.21 -32.50 -18.30
C ALA A 500 -12.07 -33.74 -18.00
N GLY A 501 -12.42 -33.93 -16.73
CA GLY A 501 -13.22 -35.07 -16.29
C GLY A 501 -12.85 -35.50 -14.88
N ASP A 502 -12.66 -36.80 -14.68
CA ASP A 502 -12.45 -37.36 -13.33
C ASP A 502 -11.18 -36.83 -12.64
N PHE A 503 -10.09 -36.63 -13.40
CA PHE A 503 -8.77 -36.29 -12.86
C PHE A 503 -8.33 -34.85 -13.10
N VAL A 504 -9.05 -34.07 -13.91
CA VAL A 504 -8.69 -32.68 -14.24
C VAL A 504 -9.96 -31.82 -14.13
N PRO A 505 -9.90 -30.64 -13.49
CA PRO A 505 -11.07 -29.78 -13.38
C PRO A 505 -11.57 -29.28 -14.73
N GLU A 506 -12.89 -29.16 -14.85
CA GLU A 506 -13.55 -28.58 -16.02
C GLU A 506 -13.23 -27.08 -16.15
N PRO A 507 -12.66 -26.61 -17.28
CA PRO A 507 -12.61 -25.19 -17.60
C PRO A 507 -14.00 -24.70 -18.04
N LEU A 508 -14.46 -23.60 -17.46
CA LEU A 508 -15.83 -23.10 -17.62
C LEU A 508 -15.90 -21.82 -18.47
N ASP A 509 -14.88 -20.96 -18.40
CA ASP A 509 -14.86 -19.65 -19.06
C ASP A 509 -13.44 -19.06 -19.05
N TYR A 510 -13.19 -18.05 -19.89
CA TYR A 510 -11.98 -17.23 -19.83
C TYR A 510 -12.25 -15.83 -20.33
N GLY A 511 -11.37 -14.88 -20.01
CA GLY A 511 -11.53 -13.50 -20.46
C GLY A 511 -10.50 -12.55 -19.86
N TYR A 512 -10.82 -11.26 -19.89
CA TYR A 512 -9.95 -10.19 -19.38
C TYR A 512 -10.71 -9.34 -18.37
N ALA A 513 -10.01 -8.83 -17.36
CA ALA A 513 -10.58 -7.85 -16.44
C ALA A 513 -10.91 -6.53 -17.17
N ASP A 514 -10.09 -6.16 -18.15
CA ASP A 514 -10.39 -5.10 -19.12
C ASP A 514 -10.50 -5.73 -20.51
N ASN A 515 -11.72 -6.03 -20.93
CA ASN A 515 -12.02 -6.63 -22.24
C ASN A 515 -11.75 -5.69 -23.41
N VAL A 516 -11.73 -4.36 -23.20
CA VAL A 516 -11.49 -3.39 -24.27
C VAL A 516 -10.00 -3.34 -24.62
N GLN A 517 -9.15 -3.29 -23.58
CA GLN A 517 -7.69 -3.26 -23.76
C GLN A 517 -7.05 -4.65 -23.75
N GLN A 518 -7.84 -5.71 -23.55
CA GLN A 518 -7.38 -7.10 -23.38
C GLN A 518 -6.28 -7.23 -22.31
N LYS A 519 -6.51 -6.62 -21.15
CA LYS A 519 -5.55 -6.60 -20.03
C LYS A 519 -6.00 -7.47 -18.87
N ARG A 520 -5.03 -8.05 -18.17
CA ARG A 520 -5.22 -8.92 -17.00
C ARG A 520 -6.16 -10.08 -17.32
N ALA A 521 -5.63 -11.03 -18.08
CA ALA A 521 -6.33 -12.24 -18.44
C ALA A 521 -6.67 -13.07 -17.19
N TYR A 522 -7.78 -13.80 -17.25
CA TYR A 522 -8.18 -14.77 -16.25
C TYR A 522 -8.92 -15.93 -16.92
N PHE A 523 -8.96 -17.07 -16.24
CA PHE A 523 -9.83 -18.17 -16.63
C PHE A 523 -10.53 -18.76 -15.41
N VAL A 524 -11.60 -19.50 -15.69
CA VAL A 524 -12.54 -19.98 -14.69
C VAL A 524 -12.64 -21.49 -14.80
N THR A 525 -12.59 -22.17 -13.67
CA THR A 525 -12.76 -23.63 -13.58
C THR A 525 -13.84 -23.98 -12.56
N GLU A 526 -14.27 -25.24 -12.56
CA GLU A 526 -15.16 -25.75 -11.53
C GLU A 526 -14.54 -25.63 -10.12
N TYR A 527 -15.39 -25.36 -9.13
CA TYR A 527 -14.98 -25.41 -7.72
C TYR A 527 -15.28 -26.78 -7.12
N LEU A 528 -14.24 -27.44 -6.62
CA LEU A 528 -14.36 -28.73 -5.94
C LEU A 528 -14.62 -28.52 -4.44
N ALA A 529 -15.89 -28.36 -4.08
CA ALA A 529 -16.29 -28.12 -2.69
C ALA A 529 -15.76 -29.22 -1.74
N GLY A 530 -15.05 -28.79 -0.71
CA GLY A 530 -14.44 -29.66 0.31
C GLY A 530 -13.11 -30.31 -0.08
N ALA A 531 -12.57 -30.00 -1.27
CA ALA A 531 -11.22 -30.41 -1.63
C ALA A 531 -10.17 -29.48 -1.00
N ILE A 532 -9.03 -30.04 -0.62
CA ILE A 532 -7.83 -29.32 -0.16
C ILE A 532 -6.62 -29.76 -0.99
N ASP A 533 -5.61 -28.93 -1.12
CA ASP A 533 -4.38 -29.34 -1.80
C ASP A 533 -3.56 -30.32 -0.94
N GLY A 534 -2.60 -31.01 -1.56
CA GLY A 534 -1.78 -32.03 -0.92
C GLY A 534 -0.85 -31.50 0.18
N GLU A 535 -0.40 -30.24 0.15
CA GLU A 535 0.37 -29.68 1.28
C GLU A 535 -0.57 -29.40 2.46
N SER A 536 -1.73 -28.79 2.21
CA SER A 536 -2.78 -28.61 3.23
C SER A 536 -3.22 -29.94 3.85
N TRP A 537 -3.29 -31.01 3.05
CA TRP A 537 -3.56 -32.36 3.54
C TRP A 537 -2.48 -32.84 4.52
N LEU A 538 -1.20 -32.67 4.19
CA LEU A 538 -0.09 -33.08 5.07
C LEU A 538 -0.04 -32.27 6.37
N GLU A 539 -0.43 -31.00 6.33
CA GLU A 539 -0.59 -30.16 7.52
C GLU A 539 -1.74 -30.65 8.40
N GLN A 540 -2.90 -30.94 7.81
CA GLN A 540 -4.12 -31.30 8.54
C GLN A 540 -4.15 -32.74 9.04
N TYR A 541 -3.71 -33.70 8.21
CA TYR A 541 -3.87 -35.14 8.45
C TYR A 541 -2.55 -35.90 8.59
N GLY A 542 -1.41 -35.28 8.23
CA GLY A 542 -0.11 -35.94 8.23
C GLY A 542 0.11 -36.82 6.99
N ALA A 543 1.13 -37.69 7.08
CA ALA A 543 1.48 -38.62 6.00
C ALA A 543 0.35 -39.61 5.70
N MET A 544 0.20 -39.94 4.41
CA MET A 544 -0.72 -40.99 3.97
C MET A 544 -0.18 -42.37 4.32
N ASP A 545 -1.06 -43.28 4.74
CA ASP A 545 -0.71 -44.70 4.77
C ASP A 545 -0.63 -45.29 3.35
N LEU A 546 -0.05 -46.48 3.23
CA LEU A 546 0.22 -47.09 1.94
C LEU A 546 -1.04 -47.37 1.13
N GLU A 547 -2.17 -47.68 1.79
CA GLU A 547 -3.45 -47.95 1.13
C GLU A 547 -4.01 -46.67 0.50
N ARG A 548 -4.06 -45.57 1.27
CA ARG A 548 -4.47 -44.28 0.73
C ARG A 548 -3.49 -43.75 -0.30
N GLY A 549 -2.20 -43.97 -0.08
CA GLY A 549 -1.14 -43.65 -1.05
C GLY A 549 -1.30 -44.39 -2.37
N LEU A 550 -1.71 -45.66 -2.36
CA LEU A 550 -2.07 -46.42 -3.57
C LEU A 550 -3.26 -45.75 -4.27
N GLN A 551 -4.31 -45.44 -3.52
CA GLN A 551 -5.53 -44.84 -4.06
C GLN A 551 -5.25 -43.49 -4.75
N VAL A 552 -4.49 -42.62 -4.09
CA VAL A 552 -4.12 -41.31 -4.60
C VAL A 552 -3.13 -41.45 -5.76
N GLY A 553 -2.07 -42.26 -5.58
CA GLY A 553 -1.06 -42.50 -6.60
C GLY A 553 -1.63 -43.06 -7.91
N LEU A 554 -2.59 -43.97 -7.83
CA LEU A 554 -3.27 -44.52 -9.02
C LEU A 554 -4.05 -43.45 -9.78
N GLN A 555 -4.76 -42.57 -9.08
CA GLN A 555 -5.53 -41.50 -9.73
C GLN A 555 -4.60 -40.43 -10.34
N ILE A 556 -3.51 -40.07 -9.65
CA ILE A 556 -2.50 -39.16 -10.22
C ILE A 556 -1.89 -39.79 -11.49
N ALA A 557 -1.47 -41.06 -11.44
CA ALA A 557 -0.88 -41.75 -12.58
C ALA A 557 -1.86 -41.85 -13.77
N LYS A 558 -3.15 -42.09 -13.51
CA LYS A 558 -4.19 -42.08 -14.55
C LYS A 558 -4.44 -40.69 -15.13
N GLY A 559 -4.45 -39.65 -14.30
CA GLY A 559 -4.56 -38.26 -14.76
C GLY A 559 -3.39 -37.84 -15.64
N LEU A 560 -2.16 -38.23 -15.27
CA LEU A 560 -0.98 -38.02 -16.11
C LEU A 560 -1.05 -38.83 -17.40
N GLN A 561 -1.50 -40.09 -17.35
CA GLN A 561 -1.68 -40.91 -18.55
C GLN A 561 -2.65 -40.24 -19.52
N LEU A 562 -3.81 -39.79 -19.05
CA LEU A 562 -4.80 -39.08 -19.85
C LEU A 562 -4.19 -37.84 -20.52
N ALA A 563 -3.40 -37.05 -19.77
CA ALA A 563 -2.71 -35.89 -20.33
C ALA A 563 -1.65 -36.27 -21.37
N HIS A 564 -0.82 -37.27 -21.07
CA HIS A 564 0.25 -37.73 -21.95
C HIS A 564 -0.28 -38.30 -23.27
N ASP A 565 -1.41 -39.02 -23.23
CA ASP A 565 -2.09 -39.56 -24.42
C ASP A 565 -2.63 -38.44 -25.33
N ALA A 566 -2.96 -37.27 -24.75
CA ALA A 566 -3.32 -36.05 -25.48
C ALA A 566 -2.09 -35.20 -25.89
N GLY A 567 -0.86 -35.64 -25.60
CA GLY A 567 0.37 -34.89 -25.87
C GLY A 567 0.61 -33.70 -24.92
N ILE A 568 -0.08 -33.67 -23.78
CA ILE A 568 0.01 -32.60 -22.77
C ILE A 568 0.90 -33.06 -21.62
N TYR A 569 1.89 -32.26 -21.25
CA TYR A 569 2.77 -32.51 -20.10
C TYR A 569 2.46 -31.52 -18.97
N HIS A 570 2.41 -32.00 -17.74
CA HIS A 570 2.07 -31.19 -16.58
C HIS A 570 3.23 -30.25 -16.19
N LEU A 571 4.43 -30.80 -16.08
CA LEU A 571 5.73 -30.14 -15.83
C LEU A 571 5.85 -29.37 -14.51
N ASP A 572 4.78 -29.27 -13.71
CA ASP A 572 4.80 -28.71 -12.36
C ASP A 572 4.15 -29.58 -11.28
N LEU A 573 4.26 -30.91 -11.39
CA LEU A 573 3.53 -31.79 -10.49
C LEU A 573 4.13 -31.78 -9.07
N LYS A 574 3.32 -31.44 -8.08
CA LYS A 574 3.69 -31.36 -6.66
C LYS A 574 2.43 -31.45 -5.80
N PRO A 575 2.52 -31.72 -4.48
CA PRO A 575 1.33 -31.84 -3.63
C PRO A 575 0.40 -30.63 -3.69
N ALA A 576 0.93 -29.41 -3.76
CA ALA A 576 0.13 -28.18 -3.89
C ALA A 576 -0.74 -28.12 -5.17
N ASN A 577 -0.42 -28.93 -6.19
CA ASN A 577 -1.15 -29.02 -7.46
C ASN A 577 -2.04 -30.29 -7.53
N ILE A 578 -2.23 -30.98 -6.40
CA ILE A 578 -3.12 -32.13 -6.26
C ILE A 578 -4.26 -31.76 -5.30
N LEU A 579 -5.47 -31.64 -5.82
CA LEU A 579 -6.68 -31.46 -5.01
C LEU A 579 -7.20 -32.83 -4.55
N LEU A 580 -7.31 -32.97 -3.23
CA LEU A 580 -7.75 -34.17 -2.53
C LEU A 580 -9.06 -33.88 -1.81
N LYS A 581 -10.05 -34.74 -2.02
CA LYS A 581 -11.33 -34.67 -1.32
C LYS A 581 -11.67 -36.02 -0.74
N THR A 582 -12.04 -36.03 0.53
CA THR A 582 -12.50 -37.23 1.25
C THR A 582 -13.81 -36.92 1.99
N ALA A 583 -14.69 -37.91 2.09
CA ALA A 583 -15.92 -37.79 2.88
C ALA A 583 -15.67 -37.93 4.39
N SER A 584 -14.54 -38.53 4.80
CA SER A 584 -14.19 -38.76 6.21
C SER A 584 -12.68 -38.97 6.38
N VAL A 585 -12.17 -38.77 7.59
CA VAL A 585 -10.76 -39.02 7.94
C VAL A 585 -10.46 -40.52 8.08
N SER A 586 -11.49 -41.37 8.19
CA SER A 586 -11.35 -42.83 8.27
C SER A 586 -10.41 -43.36 7.20
N LYS A 587 -9.51 -44.28 7.57
CA LYS A 587 -8.57 -44.94 6.64
C LYS A 587 -9.24 -45.56 5.42
N THR A 588 -10.49 -46.01 5.59
CA THR A 588 -11.30 -46.65 4.55
C THR A 588 -12.08 -45.68 3.68
N ALA A 589 -12.04 -44.37 3.95
CA ALA A 589 -12.78 -43.39 3.18
C ALA A 589 -12.09 -43.13 1.84
N GLU A 590 -12.89 -43.17 0.77
CA GLU A 590 -12.42 -42.93 -0.58
C GLU A 590 -11.93 -41.47 -0.73
N VAL A 591 -10.71 -41.30 -1.26
CA VAL A 591 -10.16 -40.00 -1.64
C VAL A 591 -10.26 -39.80 -3.14
N SER A 592 -11.01 -38.79 -3.61
CA SER A 592 -11.00 -38.37 -5.01
C SER A 592 -9.87 -37.38 -5.28
N VAL A 593 -9.20 -37.52 -6.43
CA VAL A 593 -8.05 -36.70 -6.82
C VAL A 593 -8.35 -35.90 -8.09
N LYS A 594 -8.04 -34.60 -8.08
CA LYS A 594 -7.93 -33.78 -9.30
C LYS A 594 -6.56 -33.09 -9.36
N ILE A 595 -5.95 -33.12 -10.53
CA ILE A 595 -4.68 -32.45 -10.85
C ILE A 595 -5.00 -31.07 -11.41
N ILE A 596 -4.35 -30.03 -10.89
CA ILE A 596 -4.55 -28.62 -11.30
C ILE A 596 -3.26 -28.01 -11.86
N ASP A 597 -3.38 -26.87 -12.54
CA ASP A 597 -2.25 -26.11 -13.11
C ASP A 597 -1.51 -26.78 -14.28
N PHE A 598 -2.25 -27.36 -15.23
CA PHE A 598 -1.68 -27.85 -16.49
C PHE A 598 -1.15 -26.72 -17.37
N GLY A 599 -0.04 -26.93 -18.09
CA GLY A 599 0.24 -26.14 -19.29
C GLY A 599 0.85 -24.74 -19.12
N LEU A 600 1.49 -24.42 -17.99
CA LEU A 600 2.13 -23.11 -17.78
C LEU A 600 3.67 -23.14 -17.64
N SER A 601 4.29 -24.21 -18.14
CA SER A 601 5.72 -24.49 -18.00
C SER A 601 6.68 -23.46 -18.60
N GLN A 602 6.23 -22.44 -19.35
CA GLN A 602 7.11 -21.42 -19.93
C GLN A 602 7.30 -20.17 -19.04
N VAL A 603 6.24 -19.61 -18.45
CA VAL A 603 6.34 -18.38 -17.62
C VAL A 603 6.87 -18.67 -16.22
N ALA A 604 6.47 -19.78 -15.62
CA ALA A 604 7.08 -20.26 -14.39
C ALA A 604 8.55 -20.65 -14.63
N HIS A 605 8.91 -21.11 -15.83
CA HIS A 605 10.30 -21.37 -16.21
C HIS A 605 11.11 -20.09 -16.39
N SER A 606 10.56 -19.00 -16.93
CA SER A 606 11.25 -17.69 -16.96
C SER A 606 11.53 -17.15 -15.55
N LEU A 607 10.52 -17.16 -14.66
CA LEU A 607 10.71 -16.76 -13.25
C LEU A 607 11.64 -17.74 -12.50
N ARG A 608 11.59 -19.04 -12.81
CA ARG A 608 12.53 -20.04 -12.26
C ARG A 608 13.93 -19.88 -12.81
N GLN A 609 14.12 -19.54 -14.08
CA GLN A 609 15.43 -19.28 -14.66
C GLN A 609 16.04 -18.03 -14.03
N GLU A 610 15.25 -16.96 -13.88
CA GLU A 610 15.64 -15.77 -13.14
C GLU A 610 16.00 -16.10 -11.67
N ALA A 611 15.26 -16.99 -11.01
CA ALA A 611 15.54 -17.43 -9.65
C ALA A 611 16.72 -18.42 -9.54
N VAL A 612 16.93 -19.32 -10.50
CA VAL A 612 17.97 -20.37 -10.52
C VAL A 612 19.33 -19.80 -10.87
N VAL A 613 19.40 -18.73 -11.68
CA VAL A 613 20.63 -17.95 -11.91
C VAL A 613 21.12 -17.30 -10.60
N GLN A 614 20.28 -17.21 -9.57
CA GLN A 614 20.50 -16.42 -8.36
C GLN A 614 20.56 -17.33 -7.11
N GLN A 615 21.76 -17.83 -6.82
CA GLN A 615 22.08 -18.92 -5.88
C GLN A 615 21.70 -18.75 -4.38
N SER A 616 20.96 -17.72 -3.96
CA SER A 616 20.66 -17.50 -2.53
C SER A 616 19.18 -17.70 -2.17
N ARG A 617 18.89 -18.82 -1.50
CA ARG A 617 17.58 -19.09 -0.84
C ARG A 617 17.33 -18.19 0.38
N SER A 618 18.39 -17.61 0.96
CA SER A 618 18.32 -16.83 2.20
C SER A 618 17.80 -15.41 1.96
N GLY A 619 16.73 -15.02 2.64
CA GLY A 619 16.16 -13.66 2.61
C GLY A 619 14.86 -13.52 1.81
N LEU A 620 14.41 -14.56 1.11
CA LEU A 620 13.14 -14.57 0.37
C LEU A 620 11.93 -14.73 1.31
N SER A 621 10.79 -14.15 0.90
CA SER A 621 9.50 -14.30 1.58
C SER A 621 8.99 -15.76 1.54
N ARG A 622 7.95 -16.09 2.33
CA ARG A 622 7.31 -17.43 2.26
C ARG A 622 6.72 -17.72 0.88
N PHE A 623 6.35 -16.67 0.15
CA PHE A 623 5.86 -16.77 -1.23
C PHE A 623 7.03 -17.07 -2.19
N GLY A 624 8.14 -16.34 -2.10
CA GLY A 624 9.34 -16.61 -2.91
C GLY A 624 9.96 -17.97 -2.62
N GLN A 625 9.97 -18.41 -1.37
CA GLN A 625 10.41 -19.76 -0.98
C GLN A 625 9.56 -20.86 -1.63
N ALA A 626 8.24 -20.68 -1.75
CA ALA A 626 7.37 -21.67 -2.39
C ALA A 626 7.68 -21.85 -3.89
N ILE A 627 8.17 -20.80 -4.56
CA ILE A 627 8.66 -20.87 -5.94
C ILE A 627 9.94 -21.72 -6.01
N PHE A 628 10.85 -21.60 -5.03
CA PHE A 628 12.05 -22.43 -4.92
C PHE A 628 11.76 -23.88 -4.49
N ASP A 629 10.83 -24.12 -3.57
CA ASP A 629 10.43 -25.47 -3.12
C ASP A 629 9.88 -26.31 -4.28
N THR A 630 9.36 -25.65 -5.32
CA THR A 630 8.94 -26.30 -6.56
C THR A 630 10.12 -26.93 -7.33
N LEU A 631 11.36 -26.43 -7.17
CA LEU A 631 12.55 -27.01 -7.80
C LEU A 631 12.91 -28.40 -7.26
N ASP A 632 12.51 -28.72 -6.03
CA ASP A 632 12.78 -30.04 -5.44
C ASP A 632 11.98 -31.15 -6.17
N TYR A 633 10.91 -30.78 -6.88
CA TYR A 633 10.10 -31.66 -7.71
C TYR A 633 10.53 -31.67 -9.18
N ALA A 634 11.31 -30.67 -9.62
CA ALA A 634 11.77 -30.56 -11.00
C ALA A 634 13.00 -31.47 -11.23
N PRO A 635 13.05 -32.30 -12.28
CA PRO A 635 14.23 -33.06 -12.69
C PRO A 635 15.29 -32.19 -13.39
N PRO A 636 16.53 -32.69 -13.60
CA PRO A 636 17.62 -31.93 -14.20
C PRO A 636 17.28 -31.30 -15.56
N GLU A 637 16.59 -32.02 -16.45
CA GLU A 637 16.21 -31.50 -17.76
C GLU A 637 15.24 -30.30 -17.69
N GLN A 638 14.47 -30.16 -16.60
CA GLN A 638 13.62 -28.99 -16.36
C GLN A 638 14.34 -27.85 -15.63
N ARG A 639 15.55 -28.09 -15.11
CA ARG A 639 16.38 -27.09 -14.42
C ARG A 639 17.41 -26.44 -15.36
N GLY A 640 17.38 -26.76 -16.65
CA GLY A 640 18.29 -26.23 -17.66
C GLY A 640 19.58 -27.03 -17.86
N TYR A 641 19.67 -28.26 -17.32
CA TYR A 641 20.79 -29.16 -17.61
C TYR A 641 20.55 -29.89 -18.93
N THR A 642 21.03 -29.31 -20.04
CA THR A 642 20.75 -29.77 -21.42
C THR A 642 21.26 -31.18 -21.74
N ASP A 643 22.23 -31.69 -20.98
CA ASP A 643 22.77 -33.05 -21.14
C ASP A 643 21.72 -34.15 -20.89
N TYR A 644 20.59 -33.80 -20.25
CA TYR A 644 19.50 -34.73 -19.94
C TYR A 644 18.33 -34.66 -20.94
N GLY A 645 18.45 -33.84 -22.00
CA GLY A 645 17.41 -33.65 -23.02
C GLY A 645 16.37 -32.58 -22.67
N GLU A 646 15.25 -32.59 -23.39
CA GLU A 646 14.13 -31.65 -23.20
C GLU A 646 13.07 -32.21 -22.23
N PRO A 647 12.31 -31.34 -21.52
CA PRO A 647 11.19 -31.77 -20.70
C PRO A 647 10.18 -32.63 -21.46
N SER A 648 9.76 -33.73 -20.85
CA SER A 648 8.91 -34.75 -21.50
C SER A 648 8.02 -35.50 -20.49
N VAL A 649 7.32 -36.55 -20.93
CA VAL A 649 6.59 -37.49 -20.05
C VAL A 649 7.46 -38.01 -18.90
N LYS A 650 8.77 -38.18 -19.13
CA LYS A 650 9.72 -38.64 -18.12
C LYS A 650 9.93 -37.62 -17.00
N SER A 651 9.69 -36.34 -17.27
CA SER A 651 9.78 -35.27 -16.29
C SER A 651 8.60 -35.29 -15.31
N ASP A 652 7.39 -35.52 -15.83
CA ASP A 652 6.20 -35.74 -14.99
C ASP A 652 6.31 -37.00 -14.13
N ILE A 653 6.92 -38.07 -14.67
CA ILE A 653 7.18 -39.30 -13.91
C ILE A 653 8.14 -39.04 -12.74
N PHE A 654 9.17 -38.20 -12.94
CA PHE A 654 10.05 -37.80 -11.84
C PHE A 654 9.28 -37.03 -10.77
N ALA A 655 8.50 -36.04 -11.18
CA ALA A 655 7.70 -35.22 -10.28
C ALA A 655 6.62 -36.03 -9.54
N PHE A 656 6.06 -37.06 -10.18
CA PHE A 656 5.17 -38.06 -9.57
C PHE A 656 5.86 -38.79 -8.43
N GLY A 657 7.09 -39.29 -8.66
CA GLY A 657 7.87 -39.98 -7.63
C GLY A 657 8.12 -39.10 -6.41
N LYS A 658 8.52 -37.84 -6.64
CA LYS A 658 8.75 -36.84 -5.59
C LYS A 658 7.47 -36.48 -4.82
N THR A 659 6.37 -36.26 -5.56
CA THR A 659 5.05 -35.94 -4.99
C THR A 659 4.55 -37.05 -4.09
N LEU A 660 4.60 -38.30 -4.57
CA LEU A 660 4.08 -39.42 -3.81
C LEU A 660 4.97 -39.80 -2.63
N TYR A 661 6.30 -39.64 -2.75
CA TYR A 661 7.20 -39.73 -1.60
C TYR A 661 6.80 -38.74 -0.50
N ARG A 662 6.66 -37.46 -0.86
CA ARG A 662 6.26 -36.39 0.06
C ARG A 662 4.92 -36.70 0.75
N LEU A 663 3.93 -37.19 0.00
CA LEU A 663 2.62 -37.55 0.55
C LEU A 663 2.68 -38.74 1.52
N LEU A 664 3.56 -39.72 1.26
CA LEU A 664 3.71 -40.93 2.08
C LEU A 664 4.59 -40.76 3.32
N THR A 665 5.54 -39.82 3.30
CA THR A 665 6.54 -39.68 4.37
C THR A 665 6.41 -38.37 5.14
N LYS A 666 5.77 -37.34 4.55
CA LYS A 666 5.80 -35.95 5.04
C LYS A 666 7.22 -35.38 5.11
N GLU A 667 8.21 -36.02 4.49
CA GLU A 667 9.58 -35.51 4.38
C GLU A 667 9.76 -34.67 3.13
N ARG A 668 10.75 -33.78 3.12
CA ARG A 668 11.07 -33.03 1.90
C ARG A 668 11.69 -33.99 0.88
N PRO A 669 11.24 -33.99 -0.39
CA PRO A 669 11.67 -35.00 -1.34
C PRO A 669 13.01 -34.62 -1.99
N ILE A 670 14.08 -34.35 -1.22
CA ILE A 670 15.41 -34.05 -1.79
C ILE A 670 15.97 -35.31 -2.46
N GLU A 671 15.96 -36.42 -1.73
CA GLU A 671 16.23 -37.77 -2.21
C GLU A 671 15.12 -38.71 -1.72
N VAL A 672 15.00 -39.87 -2.37
CA VAL A 672 14.09 -40.93 -1.92
C VAL A 672 14.93 -41.88 -1.09
N GLU A 673 14.83 -41.77 0.24
CA GLU A 673 15.64 -42.54 1.17
C GLU A 673 15.01 -43.93 1.44
N PRO A 674 15.81 -45.00 1.49
CA PRO A 674 15.30 -46.34 1.78
C PRO A 674 14.74 -46.46 3.20
N GLU A 675 15.30 -45.74 4.18
CA GLU A 675 14.89 -45.78 5.58
C GLU A 675 13.45 -45.28 5.77
N ALA A 676 13.05 -44.23 5.04
CA ALA A 676 11.70 -43.66 5.11
C ALA A 676 10.61 -44.62 4.59
N LEU A 677 11.00 -45.65 3.83
CA LEU A 677 10.11 -46.66 3.24
C LEU A 677 10.57 -48.09 3.56
N GLU A 678 11.26 -48.30 4.69
CA GLU A 678 11.86 -49.60 5.06
C GLU A 678 10.83 -50.75 5.05
N HIS A 679 9.62 -50.49 5.55
CA HIS A 679 8.53 -51.46 5.60
C HIS A 679 7.73 -51.58 4.28
N ALA A 680 8.17 -50.89 3.23
CA ALA A 680 7.47 -50.78 1.95
C ALA A 680 8.45 -50.88 0.75
N PRO A 681 9.20 -52.00 0.61
CA PRO A 681 10.29 -52.11 -0.37
C PRO A 681 9.83 -51.97 -1.84
N ASP A 682 8.59 -52.38 -2.15
CA ASP A 682 8.04 -52.21 -3.51
C ASP A 682 7.71 -50.74 -3.81
N TRP A 683 7.29 -49.97 -2.80
CA TRP A 683 7.10 -48.52 -2.90
C TRP A 683 8.42 -47.79 -3.11
N PHE A 684 9.44 -48.12 -2.31
CA PHE A 684 10.79 -47.58 -2.48
C PHE A 684 11.30 -47.83 -3.90
N LYS A 685 11.23 -49.07 -4.40
CA LYS A 685 11.64 -49.42 -5.77
C LYS A 685 10.89 -48.64 -6.85
N LEU A 686 9.60 -48.36 -6.65
CA LEU A 686 8.83 -47.54 -7.58
C LEU A 686 9.31 -46.09 -7.56
N LEU A 687 9.27 -45.44 -6.40
CA LEU A 687 9.59 -44.02 -6.28
C LEU A 687 11.05 -43.74 -6.63
N TYR A 688 11.98 -44.57 -6.17
CA TYR A 688 13.41 -44.46 -6.49
C TYR A 688 13.68 -44.56 -8.00
N SER A 689 12.97 -45.44 -8.71
CA SER A 689 13.10 -45.51 -10.17
C SER A 689 12.50 -44.30 -10.89
N CYS A 690 11.44 -43.70 -10.34
CA CYS A 690 10.86 -42.46 -10.89
C CYS A 690 11.82 -41.29 -10.76
N THR A 691 12.54 -41.19 -9.64
CA THR A 691 13.38 -40.03 -9.30
C THR A 691 14.83 -40.15 -9.77
N ARG A 692 15.12 -40.99 -10.77
CA ARG A 692 16.48 -41.09 -11.35
C ARG A 692 16.84 -39.81 -12.11
N ALA A 693 18.07 -39.33 -11.96
CA ALA A 693 18.54 -38.16 -12.70
C ALA A 693 18.44 -38.37 -14.22
N ASP A 694 18.92 -39.51 -14.71
CA ASP A 694 18.82 -39.93 -16.12
C ASP A 694 17.38 -40.36 -16.50
N PRO A 695 16.70 -39.65 -17.43
CA PRO A 695 15.34 -39.99 -17.87
C PRO A 695 15.18 -41.40 -18.43
N ALA A 696 16.22 -41.99 -19.04
CA ALA A 696 16.18 -43.34 -19.59
C ALA A 696 16.09 -44.43 -18.51
N LYS A 697 16.40 -44.10 -17.25
CA LYS A 697 16.31 -45.02 -16.10
C LYS A 697 14.98 -44.91 -15.36
N ARG A 698 14.09 -44.01 -15.79
CA ARG A 698 12.74 -43.83 -15.24
C ARG A 698 11.75 -44.71 -15.99
N PRO A 699 10.58 -45.04 -15.41
CA PRO A 699 9.48 -45.65 -16.13
C PRO A 699 9.21 -44.96 -17.48
N GLU A 700 8.80 -45.71 -18.50
CA GLU A 700 8.58 -45.25 -19.88
C GLU A 700 7.39 -44.31 -20.01
N SER A 701 6.31 -44.58 -19.26
CA SER A 701 5.07 -43.84 -19.37
C SER A 701 4.30 -43.84 -18.05
N ALA A 702 3.30 -42.95 -17.95
CA ALA A 702 2.34 -42.97 -16.86
C ALA A 702 1.51 -44.27 -16.82
N GLU A 703 1.24 -44.91 -17.96
CA GLU A 703 0.63 -46.25 -18.02
C GLU A 703 1.47 -47.29 -17.27
N GLN A 704 2.80 -47.24 -17.42
CA GLN A 704 3.68 -48.14 -16.67
C GLN A 704 3.60 -47.87 -15.15
N LEU A 705 3.42 -46.61 -14.73
CA LEU A 705 3.17 -46.29 -13.32
C LEU A 705 1.87 -46.92 -12.83
N VAL A 706 0.78 -46.77 -13.58
CA VAL A 706 -0.51 -47.40 -13.25
C VAL A 706 -0.35 -48.91 -13.08
N ARG A 707 0.31 -49.58 -14.04
CA ARG A 707 0.57 -51.02 -13.95
C ARG A 707 1.38 -51.40 -12.70
N ARG A 708 2.47 -50.69 -12.42
CA ARG A 708 3.32 -50.97 -11.25
C ARG A 708 2.60 -50.74 -9.93
N LEU A 709 1.75 -49.72 -9.84
CA LEU A 709 0.90 -49.49 -8.66
C LEU A 709 -0.14 -50.60 -8.49
N ARG A 710 -0.77 -51.07 -9.58
CA ARG A 710 -1.67 -52.24 -9.55
C ARG A 710 -0.96 -53.52 -9.12
N GLU A 711 0.30 -53.71 -9.51
CA GLU A 711 1.12 -54.84 -9.06
C GLU A 711 1.38 -54.76 -7.53
N ILE A 712 1.60 -53.56 -7.00
CA ILE A 712 1.75 -53.33 -5.54
C ILE A 712 0.42 -53.60 -4.83
N GLU A 713 -0.68 -53.06 -5.32
CA GLU A 713 -2.04 -53.28 -4.80
C GLU A 713 -2.38 -54.77 -4.75
N ALA A 714 -2.20 -55.51 -5.85
CA ALA A 714 -2.48 -56.94 -5.91
C ALA A 714 -1.61 -57.76 -4.94
N LYS A 715 -0.34 -57.36 -4.72
CA LYS A 715 0.53 -57.99 -3.72
C LYS A 715 0.03 -57.71 -2.30
N GLN A 716 -0.35 -56.47 -2.00
CA GLN A 716 -0.89 -56.09 -0.69
C GLN A 716 -2.20 -56.81 -0.40
N GLU A 717 -3.12 -56.86 -1.36
CA GLU A 717 -4.37 -57.63 -1.25
C GLU A 717 -4.11 -59.12 -1.02
N ARG A 718 -3.15 -59.70 -1.76
CA ARG A 718 -2.75 -61.11 -1.56
C ARG A 718 -2.17 -61.33 -0.16
N GLN A 719 -1.32 -60.44 0.32
CA GLN A 719 -0.74 -60.53 1.67
C GLN A 719 -1.81 -60.37 2.76
N ALA A 720 -2.71 -59.40 2.63
CA ALA A 720 -3.83 -59.20 3.54
C ALA A 720 -4.78 -60.43 3.55
N LYS A 721 -5.02 -61.03 2.38
CA LYS A 721 -5.80 -62.26 2.26
C LYS A 721 -5.11 -63.44 2.95
N LEU A 722 -3.80 -63.61 2.76
CA LEU A 722 -3.00 -64.65 3.42
C LEU A 722 -2.91 -64.44 4.94
N ALA A 723 -2.88 -63.21 5.43
CA ALA A 723 -2.89 -62.91 6.87
C ALA A 723 -4.17 -63.42 7.56
N ASN A 724 -5.28 -63.50 6.83
CA ASN A 724 -6.55 -64.05 7.31
C ASN A 724 -6.64 -65.59 7.20
N TYR A 725 -5.62 -66.27 6.65
CA TYR A 725 -5.66 -67.73 6.54
C TYR A 725 -5.43 -68.39 7.90
N ARG A 726 -6.09 -69.53 8.12
CA ARG A 726 -5.88 -70.36 9.30
C ARG A 726 -4.49 -71.01 9.25
N TYR A 727 -4.12 -71.57 8.11
CA TYR A 727 -2.82 -72.23 7.91
C TYR A 727 -2.00 -71.45 6.89
N ILE A 728 -0.79 -71.01 7.29
CA ILE A 728 0.17 -70.34 6.42
C ILE A 728 1.33 -71.29 6.16
N ASP A 729 1.51 -71.69 4.91
CA ASP A 729 2.71 -72.38 4.44
C ASP A 729 3.89 -71.41 4.44
N ASN A 730 4.91 -71.70 5.25
CA ASN A 730 6.07 -70.82 5.40
C ASN A 730 7.10 -71.01 4.28
N GLY A 731 6.89 -71.99 3.38
CA GLY A 731 7.77 -72.26 2.24
C GLY A 731 9.08 -72.98 2.58
N ASP A 732 9.30 -73.27 3.86
CA ASP A 732 10.49 -73.91 4.43
C ASP A 732 10.22 -75.35 4.92
N GLY A 733 9.13 -75.96 4.44
CA GLY A 733 8.66 -77.26 4.90
C GLY A 733 7.78 -77.22 6.17
N THR A 734 7.49 -76.03 6.70
CA THR A 734 6.61 -75.83 7.85
C THR A 734 5.33 -75.08 7.51
N VAL A 735 4.32 -75.24 8.37
CA VAL A 735 3.02 -74.59 8.25
C VAL A 735 2.60 -74.01 9.59
N THR A 736 2.37 -72.71 9.64
CA THR A 736 1.89 -71.99 10.83
C THR A 736 0.37 -72.08 10.93
N ASP A 737 -0.18 -72.59 12.04
CA ASP A 737 -1.59 -72.42 12.40
C ASP A 737 -1.77 -71.09 13.13
N ASN A 738 -2.31 -70.07 12.44
CA ASN A 738 -2.56 -68.74 12.98
C ASN A 738 -3.56 -68.72 14.13
N ARG A 739 -4.42 -69.74 14.26
CA ARG A 739 -5.39 -69.82 15.35
C ARG A 739 -4.71 -70.24 16.66
N THR A 740 -3.74 -71.14 16.59
CA THR A 740 -3.09 -71.72 17.78
C THR A 740 -1.68 -71.22 18.02
N GLY A 741 -1.06 -70.57 17.02
CA GLY A 741 0.36 -70.17 17.05
C GLY A 741 1.32 -71.36 16.96
N LEU A 742 0.85 -72.53 16.52
CA LEU A 742 1.68 -73.74 16.42
C LEU A 742 2.26 -73.86 15.00
N ILE A 743 3.46 -74.42 14.90
CA ILE A 743 4.13 -74.71 13.65
C ILE A 743 4.11 -76.22 13.44
N TRP A 744 3.47 -76.65 12.36
CA TRP A 744 3.30 -78.04 11.96
C TRP A 744 4.26 -78.40 10.83
N LEU A 745 4.70 -79.66 10.79
CA LEU A 745 5.46 -80.16 9.64
C LEU A 745 4.52 -80.24 8.42
N LYS A 746 4.91 -79.65 7.27
CA LYS A 746 4.05 -79.62 6.08
C LYS A 746 3.73 -81.01 5.55
N ASN A 747 4.73 -81.89 5.53
CA ASN A 747 4.58 -83.30 5.16
C ASN A 747 4.11 -84.12 6.37
N ALA A 748 2.80 -84.33 6.47
CA ALA A 748 2.15 -85.00 7.59
C ALA A 748 2.48 -86.50 7.70
N ASN A 749 3.12 -87.08 6.68
CA ASN A 749 3.53 -88.48 6.66
C ASN A 749 5.03 -88.64 6.33
N CYS A 750 5.89 -87.76 6.86
CA CYS A 750 7.32 -87.95 6.70
C CYS A 750 7.83 -89.25 7.35
N PHE A 751 7.33 -89.57 8.55
CA PHE A 751 7.82 -90.70 9.34
C PHE A 751 7.08 -92.01 9.11
N GLY A 752 5.87 -92.00 8.54
CA GLY A 752 5.04 -93.20 8.48
C GLY A 752 4.46 -93.57 9.84
N LYS A 753 4.17 -94.88 10.02
CA LYS A 753 3.58 -95.43 11.24
C LYS A 753 4.66 -95.99 12.17
N HIS A 754 4.62 -95.60 13.43
CA HIS A 754 5.53 -96.10 14.47
C HIS A 754 4.78 -96.39 15.77
N ASN A 755 5.38 -97.22 16.64
CA ASN A 755 4.93 -97.30 18.02
C ASN A 755 5.23 -95.99 18.76
N TRP A 756 4.57 -95.77 19.90
CA TRP A 756 4.58 -94.47 20.57
C TRP A 756 5.99 -94.04 21.00
N GLU A 757 6.80 -94.96 21.52
CA GLU A 757 8.17 -94.68 21.97
C GLU A 757 9.11 -94.33 20.80
N SER A 758 9.06 -95.12 19.72
CA SER A 758 9.83 -94.83 18.50
C SER A 758 9.37 -93.53 17.84
N ALA A 759 8.08 -93.22 17.88
CA ALA A 759 7.55 -91.95 17.39
C ALA A 759 8.15 -90.76 18.16
N MET A 760 8.11 -90.79 19.50
CA MET A 760 8.68 -89.73 20.34
C MET A 760 10.17 -89.51 20.06
N GLN A 761 10.96 -90.60 19.99
CA GLN A 761 12.40 -90.53 19.71
C GLN A 761 12.70 -89.96 18.32
N ARG A 762 11.95 -90.38 17.29
CA ARG A 762 12.17 -89.92 15.91
C ARG A 762 11.82 -88.44 15.74
N VAL A 763 10.73 -87.98 16.36
CA VAL A 763 10.35 -86.56 16.30
C VAL A 763 11.36 -85.70 17.05
N ALA A 764 11.88 -86.16 18.19
CA ALA A 764 12.93 -85.45 18.93
C ALA A 764 14.24 -85.32 18.13
N GLN A 765 14.50 -86.17 17.13
CA GLN A 765 15.67 -86.08 16.27
C GLN A 765 15.41 -85.32 14.95
N LEU A 766 14.17 -84.86 14.71
CA LEU A 766 13.84 -84.06 13.53
C LEU A 766 14.56 -82.71 13.59
N ALA A 767 15.18 -82.34 12.48
CA ALA A 767 15.93 -81.10 12.32
C ALA A 767 15.91 -80.64 10.85
N ASP A 768 16.45 -79.46 10.62
CA ASP A 768 16.70 -78.86 9.30
C ASP A 768 17.37 -79.86 8.32
N GLY A 769 16.94 -79.83 7.06
CA GLY A 769 17.41 -80.74 6.00
C GLY A 769 16.68 -82.09 5.95
N GLN A 770 15.79 -82.40 6.90
CA GLN A 770 14.97 -83.61 6.90
C GLN A 770 13.51 -83.30 6.57
N CYS A 771 12.76 -84.27 6.02
CA CYS A 771 11.32 -84.14 5.80
C CYS A 771 10.87 -82.95 4.91
N GLY A 772 11.79 -82.35 4.16
CA GLY A 772 11.55 -81.13 3.37
C GLY A 772 11.73 -79.83 4.16
N LEU A 773 12.28 -79.89 5.37
CA LEU A 773 12.59 -78.71 6.20
C LEU A 773 13.82 -77.96 5.69
N SER A 774 13.71 -76.65 5.67
CA SER A 774 14.80 -75.68 5.50
C SER A 774 14.61 -74.49 6.47
N ASP A 775 14.17 -74.80 7.69
CA ASP A 775 13.71 -73.85 8.71
C ASP A 775 14.74 -73.60 9.82
N GLY A 776 15.93 -74.20 9.73
CA GLY A 776 16.99 -74.09 10.73
C GLY A 776 16.73 -74.80 12.06
N SER A 777 15.69 -75.64 12.13
CA SER A 777 15.36 -76.38 13.36
C SER A 777 16.45 -77.38 13.76
N LYS A 778 16.61 -77.58 15.06
CA LYS A 778 17.59 -78.49 15.68
C LYS A 778 16.89 -79.68 16.33
N PRO A 779 17.60 -80.78 16.61
CA PRO A 779 17.06 -81.86 17.43
C PRO A 779 16.48 -81.32 18.75
N ASN A 780 15.30 -81.81 19.10
CA ASN A 780 14.41 -81.42 20.21
C ASN A 780 13.59 -80.14 20.02
N ASP A 781 13.68 -79.46 18.87
CA ASP A 781 12.75 -78.36 18.55
C ASP A 781 11.35 -78.89 18.24
N TRP A 782 11.25 -80.12 17.74
CA TRP A 782 10.00 -80.78 17.35
C TRP A 782 9.54 -81.81 18.37
N ARG A 783 8.21 -81.91 18.54
CA ARG A 783 7.57 -82.88 19.42
C ARG A 783 6.27 -83.43 18.84
N LEU A 784 5.73 -84.49 19.43
CA LEU A 784 4.36 -84.91 19.14
C LEU A 784 3.34 -83.92 19.76
N PRO A 785 2.21 -83.67 19.09
CA PRO A 785 1.16 -82.80 19.61
C PRO A 785 0.51 -83.39 20.85
N THR A 786 0.16 -82.55 21.81
CA THR A 786 -0.64 -82.95 22.98
C THR A 786 -2.08 -83.22 22.57
N LYS A 787 -2.84 -83.87 23.46
CA LYS A 787 -4.27 -84.14 23.26
C LYS A 787 -5.07 -82.86 22.99
N GLU A 788 -4.74 -81.76 23.69
CA GLU A 788 -5.46 -80.50 23.54
C GLU A 788 -5.09 -79.77 22.24
N GLU A 789 -3.84 -79.86 21.79
CA GLU A 789 -3.41 -79.34 20.48
C GLU A 789 -4.06 -80.10 19.31
N TRP A 790 -4.26 -81.41 19.45
CA TRP A 790 -5.06 -82.15 18.48
C TRP A 790 -6.50 -81.68 18.43
N LYS A 791 -7.13 -81.44 19.59
CA LYS A 791 -8.51 -80.95 19.65
C LYS A 791 -8.65 -79.56 19.04
N SER A 792 -7.65 -78.67 19.17
CA SER A 792 -7.69 -77.34 18.58
C SER A 792 -7.52 -77.37 17.05
N MET A 793 -6.80 -78.37 16.53
CA MET A 793 -6.64 -78.58 15.09
C MET A 793 -7.92 -79.13 14.44
N ILE A 794 -8.63 -80.05 15.11
CA ILE A 794 -9.83 -80.71 14.57
C ILE A 794 -10.94 -79.70 14.25
N ASP A 795 -11.46 -79.78 13.02
CA ASP A 795 -12.69 -79.13 12.60
C ASP A 795 -13.73 -80.17 12.21
N ARG A 796 -14.71 -80.38 13.10
CA ARG A 796 -15.76 -81.40 12.95
C ARG A 796 -16.80 -81.09 11.88
N LYS A 797 -16.76 -79.88 11.27
CA LYS A 797 -17.56 -79.57 10.07
C LYS A 797 -17.15 -80.44 8.89
N TYR A 798 -15.89 -80.85 8.86
CA TYR A 798 -15.25 -81.60 7.78
C TYR A 798 -15.09 -83.08 8.13
N ARG A 799 -14.88 -83.94 7.13
CA ARG A 799 -14.66 -85.39 7.31
C ARG A 799 -13.63 -85.92 6.33
N SER A 800 -12.79 -86.85 6.79
CA SER A 800 -11.80 -87.54 5.95
C SER A 800 -10.91 -86.64 5.07
N PRO A 801 -10.07 -85.76 5.66
CA PRO A 801 -9.82 -85.59 7.09
C PRO A 801 -10.68 -84.49 7.75
N VAL A 802 -10.77 -84.48 9.08
CA VAL A 802 -11.46 -83.45 9.90
C VAL A 802 -10.65 -82.15 10.02
N LEU A 803 -10.22 -81.62 8.88
CA LEU A 803 -9.36 -80.46 8.74
C LEU A 803 -9.94 -79.48 7.72
N SER A 804 -9.87 -78.20 8.05
CA SER A 804 -10.19 -77.13 7.10
C SER A 804 -9.04 -76.92 6.11
N ASN A 805 -9.33 -76.31 4.97
CA ASN A 805 -8.33 -75.80 4.04
C ASN A 805 -7.50 -74.66 4.67
N ALA A 806 -6.49 -74.17 3.93
CA ALA A 806 -5.59 -73.11 4.38
C ALA A 806 -6.34 -71.85 4.85
N ALA A 807 -7.38 -71.44 4.13
CA ALA A 807 -8.21 -70.29 4.48
C ALA A 807 -9.12 -70.51 5.70
N GLY A 808 -9.31 -71.75 6.16
CA GLY A 808 -10.21 -72.09 7.26
C GLY A 808 -11.70 -72.11 6.91
N THR A 809 -12.05 -71.97 5.63
CA THR A 809 -13.44 -71.77 5.17
C THR A 809 -14.08 -73.00 4.53
N ASP A 810 -13.28 -73.95 4.03
CA ASP A 810 -13.72 -75.15 3.30
C ASP A 810 -12.95 -76.42 3.73
N GLN A 811 -13.34 -77.58 3.18
CA GLN A 811 -12.70 -78.89 3.41
C GLN A 811 -11.27 -78.91 2.86
N TRP A 812 -10.31 -79.41 3.65
CA TRP A 812 -8.93 -79.61 3.21
C TRP A 812 -8.81 -80.55 2.00
N LYS A 813 -7.85 -80.27 1.11
CA LYS A 813 -7.47 -81.10 -0.05
C LYS A 813 -5.96 -81.35 -0.08
N GLU A 814 -5.53 -82.48 -0.65
CA GLU A 814 -4.11 -82.81 -0.79
C GLU A 814 -3.35 -81.71 -1.52
N GLY A 815 -2.24 -81.24 -0.93
CA GLY A 815 -1.40 -80.18 -1.49
C GLY A 815 -1.87 -78.75 -1.20
N ASP A 816 -2.93 -78.56 -0.40
CA ASP A 816 -3.37 -77.25 0.10
C ASP A 816 -2.42 -76.74 1.21
N ALA A 817 -2.83 -76.73 2.48
CA ALA A 817 -1.93 -76.35 3.59
C ALA A 817 -0.88 -77.44 3.90
N PHE A 818 -1.25 -78.71 3.75
CA PHE A 818 -0.46 -79.87 4.17
C PHE A 818 -0.33 -80.87 3.01
N SER A 819 0.70 -81.71 3.05
CA SER A 819 0.92 -82.78 2.07
C SER A 819 1.05 -84.14 2.74
N ARG A 820 0.70 -85.19 1.99
CA ARG A 820 0.70 -86.60 2.39
C ARG A 820 -0.07 -86.83 3.69
N LEU A 821 -1.18 -86.13 3.86
CA LEU A 821 -2.03 -86.26 5.03
C LEU A 821 -3.05 -87.38 4.78
N TYR A 822 -3.09 -88.34 5.70
CA TYR A 822 -4.03 -89.45 5.60
C TYR A 822 -5.14 -89.32 6.63
N ALA A 823 -6.37 -89.66 6.25
CA ALA A 823 -7.51 -89.71 7.18
C ALA A 823 -7.43 -90.96 8.10
N SER A 824 -6.40 -91.02 8.96
CA SER A 824 -6.08 -92.20 9.78
C SER A 824 -5.72 -91.82 11.22
N PHE A 825 -5.16 -92.76 11.98
CA PHE A 825 -4.77 -92.59 13.37
C PHE A 825 -3.41 -91.90 13.49
N TYR A 826 -3.33 -90.83 14.29
CA TYR A 826 -2.12 -90.07 14.58
C TYR A 826 -1.84 -90.03 16.09
N TRP A 827 -0.58 -90.17 16.46
CA TRP A 827 -0.18 -90.15 17.87
C TRP A 827 -0.26 -88.78 18.52
N SER A 828 -0.57 -88.77 19.82
CA SER A 828 -0.33 -87.64 20.71
C SER A 828 0.85 -87.93 21.66
N SER A 829 1.54 -86.89 22.12
CA SER A 829 2.50 -86.96 23.23
C SER A 829 1.84 -87.20 24.59
N SER A 830 0.53 -87.01 24.71
CA SER A 830 -0.19 -87.20 25.98
C SER A 830 -0.37 -88.68 26.33
N THR A 831 -0.01 -89.05 27.56
CA THR A 831 -0.31 -90.37 28.14
C THR A 831 -1.66 -90.35 28.86
N ARG A 832 -2.25 -91.53 29.11
CA ARG A 832 -3.47 -91.61 29.92
C ARG A 832 -3.13 -91.47 31.40
N GLU A 833 -3.88 -90.62 32.09
CA GLU A 833 -3.79 -90.46 33.54
C GLU A 833 -4.02 -91.81 34.23
N PHE A 834 -3.18 -92.14 35.21
CA PHE A 834 -3.21 -93.39 35.99
C PHE A 834 -2.92 -94.70 35.24
N VAL A 835 -2.72 -94.69 33.91
CA VAL A 835 -2.34 -95.89 33.13
C VAL A 835 -1.27 -95.56 32.08
N THR A 836 0.00 -95.63 32.47
CA THR A 836 1.16 -95.17 31.68
C THR A 836 1.47 -95.98 30.42
N ASN A 837 0.91 -97.19 30.28
CA ASN A 837 1.04 -98.04 29.10
C ASN A 837 0.18 -97.59 27.91
N PHE A 838 -0.72 -96.61 28.11
CA PHE A 838 -1.60 -96.08 27.08
C PHE A 838 -1.21 -94.64 26.71
N ALA A 839 -1.33 -94.31 25.43
CA ALA A 839 -1.17 -92.97 24.89
C ALA A 839 -2.39 -92.54 24.10
N TRP A 840 -2.66 -91.23 24.07
CA TRP A 840 -3.74 -90.66 23.29
C TRP A 840 -3.39 -90.65 21.80
N PHE A 841 -4.41 -90.78 20.95
CA PHE A 841 -4.33 -90.64 19.50
C PHE A 841 -5.55 -89.87 19.01
N VAL A 842 -5.45 -89.31 17.79
CA VAL A 842 -6.58 -88.77 17.05
C VAL A 842 -6.84 -89.60 15.79
N LEU A 843 -8.10 -89.83 15.45
CA LEU A 843 -8.51 -90.40 14.17
C LEU A 843 -8.99 -89.27 13.26
N LEU A 844 -8.21 -88.93 12.24
CA LEU A 844 -8.53 -87.81 11.36
C LEU A 844 -9.73 -88.05 10.42
N SER A 845 -10.24 -89.28 10.28
CA SER A 845 -11.44 -89.51 9.45
C SER A 845 -12.72 -88.91 10.05
N ASN A 846 -12.83 -88.90 11.38
CA ASN A 846 -14.03 -88.43 12.10
C ASN A 846 -13.74 -87.56 13.34
N GLY A 847 -12.47 -87.28 13.65
CA GLY A 847 -12.06 -86.42 14.76
C GLY A 847 -12.22 -87.05 16.14
N CYS A 848 -12.28 -88.38 16.21
CA CYS A 848 -12.28 -89.11 17.47
C CYS A 848 -10.91 -88.99 18.15
N VAL A 849 -10.89 -88.55 19.42
CA VAL A 849 -9.68 -88.49 20.25
C VAL A 849 -9.84 -89.51 21.37
N ASN A 850 -9.02 -90.56 21.36
CA ASN A 850 -9.10 -91.68 22.29
C ASN A 850 -7.69 -92.16 22.68
N PHE A 851 -7.55 -93.22 23.47
CA PHE A 851 -6.26 -93.77 23.88
C PHE A 851 -6.14 -95.25 23.50
N VAL A 852 -4.90 -95.70 23.28
CA VAL A 852 -4.59 -97.11 22.99
C VAL A 852 -3.23 -97.49 23.57
N VAL A 853 -2.93 -98.79 23.64
CA VAL A 853 -1.64 -99.31 24.10
C VAL A 853 -0.51 -98.79 23.21
N LYS A 854 0.58 -98.35 23.84
CA LYS A 854 1.75 -97.73 23.17
C LYS A 854 2.46 -98.62 22.14
N SER A 855 2.21 -99.93 22.12
CA SER A 855 2.78 -100.88 21.16
C SER A 855 2.15 -100.83 19.77
N ASN A 856 0.97 -100.21 19.61
CA ASN A 856 0.31 -100.05 18.31
C ASN A 856 1.13 -99.14 17.36
N ALA A 857 0.96 -99.27 16.05
CA ALA A 857 1.65 -98.42 15.08
C ALA A 857 0.68 -97.40 14.44
N TYR A 858 0.86 -96.11 14.76
CA TYR A 858 0.08 -94.99 14.21
C TYR A 858 0.98 -93.93 13.58
N TYR A 859 0.39 -93.06 12.75
CA TYR A 859 1.11 -92.01 12.05
C TYR A 859 1.68 -90.97 13.01
N VAL A 860 2.79 -90.39 12.60
CA VAL A 860 3.59 -89.45 13.39
C VAL A 860 3.61 -88.11 12.67
N TRP A 861 2.98 -87.11 13.27
CA TRP A 861 2.94 -85.75 12.72
C TRP A 861 3.48 -84.75 13.73
N PRO A 862 4.71 -84.24 13.51
CA PRO A 862 5.37 -83.29 14.42
C PRO A 862 4.71 -81.91 14.48
N VAL A 863 4.82 -81.29 15.65
CA VAL A 863 4.49 -79.89 15.92
C VAL A 863 5.56 -79.24 16.80
N ARG A 864 5.70 -77.92 16.71
CA ARG A 864 6.47 -77.10 17.64
C ARG A 864 5.76 -75.79 17.96
N SER A 865 6.15 -75.14 19.06
CA SER A 865 5.67 -73.81 19.40
C SER A 865 6.37 -72.75 18.53
N ARG A 866 5.71 -71.63 18.26
CA ARG A 866 6.36 -70.44 17.65
C ARG A 866 7.43 -69.94 18.63
N GLN A 867 8.68 -69.83 18.16
CA GLN A 867 9.79 -69.26 18.92
C GLN A 867 9.63 -67.74 19.06
#